data_AF-A0A537ISV2-F1
#
_entry.id   AF-A0A537ISV2-F1
#
_cell.length_a   1.000
_cell.length_b   1.000
_cell.length_c   1.000
_cell.angle_alpha   90.00
_cell.angle_beta   90.00
_cell.angle_gamma   90.00
#
_symmetry.space_group_name_H-M   'P 1'
#
loop_
_entity.id
_entity.type
_entity.pdbx_description
1 polymer ?
#
loop_
_entity_poly.entity_id
_entity_poly.type
_entity_poly.pdbx_seq_one_letter_code
_entity_poly.pdbx_strand_id
1 'polypeptide(L)'
;MKRFLPISLIILISIAAKAQTNTWTGDLLGNWGNASKWSLGHVPTSGEDVIINSNSSINVNSFAGGVNAIRSLKITGGVSVKLTCSVNGTRYLRMSSTSTSSKGLQVDAGNTLIFDATNTTGTGFWICDLTGAAGVTGLVDGTLQFEGSGTASGGASLNVYTGASNNASLVVSGTGKIIHMIDTGDDNGGTGSYLTMQSGSIYEQHEDGGAVPFGNWNMGSTVKLVTSGGTPPFFAGNSYGNVEINCTGLTSPLAFNEDISVNNLTLTSSGGSSVVVKTASGTIPFTLTINGNLSVSSSTTLELSVVSSGDAGGNILLKGHVMNNGTIKSVSESGNFEFGGSFNQEISGTGAWFGNALTLVINNTAGVKLLSPLTLKTGLQFVLGNIKTDAINILTMAGGWSGASPASFVDGPMRKVSTGTWITFPVGKGTIYAPIGYYHVLNHQLTDTFRAEYFRANPQAVFGSNYDVAGNPEVIHHISNVEYWSLTSNVTSGTFLVNSIEPHIGLNSFCQDISNTFTARFDPTTNKWKNAGTIARNVESAGPPFATGYLQSQYAEGGIFTLATSSINNILGVSQSTLPIHLITFDATKINSSSALVNWQLADLSSAAEKFEVQRSGNDRNFVTIGTLSGKDNDRFYDYTDNELKTGVNLYRVRMTDKDGKITYTRIAAVINEVKGFLVTSLMPTIVTQSTRLVVASSDKQRIDIIVTDMQGRVMLRRSFSIVAGNTNIDLSMEKLQSGAYALTAVSEEGRMSTIRFIKQ
;
A
#
# COMPACT_ATOMS: atom_id res chain seq x y z
N MET A 1 6.89 73.11 53.92
CA MET A 1 7.02 72.25 52.71
C MET A 1 8.51 72.16 52.39
N LYS A 2 9.21 71.04 52.25
CA LYS A 2 8.92 69.60 52.25
C LYS A 2 10.09 68.90 52.98
N ARG A 3 9.78 67.90 53.81
CA ARG A 3 10.74 67.06 54.54
C ARG A 3 11.26 65.97 53.61
N PHE A 4 12.58 65.73 53.60
CA PHE A 4 13.19 64.56 52.97
C PHE A 4 13.29 63.42 53.99
N LEU A 5 12.67 62.28 53.68
CA LEU A 5 12.94 60.99 54.33
C LEU A 5 14.02 60.25 53.54
N PRO A 6 14.96 59.54 54.17
CA PRO A 6 15.76 58.54 53.49
C PRO A 6 14.99 57.21 53.43
N ILE A 7 14.85 56.65 52.23
CA ILE A 7 14.32 55.31 51.99
C ILE A 7 15.51 54.33 52.01
N SER A 8 15.54 53.44 53.00
CA SER A 8 16.46 52.30 53.03
C SER A 8 15.97 51.23 52.07
N LEU A 9 16.74 50.98 50.99
CA LEU A 9 16.48 49.91 50.03
C LEU A 9 17.07 48.60 50.58
N ILE A 10 16.21 47.72 51.09
CA ILE A 10 16.60 46.34 51.45
C ILE A 10 16.61 45.52 50.16
N ILE A 11 17.81 45.19 49.68
CA ILE A 11 18.00 44.20 48.60
C ILE A 11 17.85 42.82 49.22
N LEU A 12 16.67 42.21 49.08
CA LEU A 12 16.46 40.78 49.32
C LEU A 12 17.17 40.02 48.19
N ILE A 13 18.40 39.56 48.46
CA ILE A 13 19.05 38.54 47.64
C ILE A 13 18.32 37.22 47.93
N SER A 14 17.43 36.81 47.03
CA SER A 14 16.89 35.45 47.03
C SER A 14 18.00 34.48 46.64
N ILE A 15 18.73 33.96 47.64
CA ILE A 15 19.60 32.80 47.43
C ILE A 15 18.67 31.62 47.16
N ALA A 16 18.53 31.25 45.89
CA ALA A 16 17.90 29.99 45.53
C ALA A 16 18.77 28.86 46.11
N ALA A 17 18.32 28.26 47.21
CA ALA A 17 18.98 27.11 47.80
C ALA A 17 19.00 25.97 46.75
N LYS A 18 20.19 25.61 46.27
CA LYS A 18 20.36 24.39 45.47
C LYS A 18 20.04 23.21 46.39
N ALA A 19 19.26 22.24 45.89
CA ALA A 19 19.08 21.00 46.63
C ALA A 19 20.42 20.31 46.84
N GLN A 20 20.51 19.63 47.98
CA GLN A 20 21.66 18.80 48.30
C GLN A 20 21.53 17.44 47.60
N THR A 21 22.68 16.88 47.24
CA THR A 21 22.76 15.54 46.64
C THR A 21 23.15 14.54 47.72
N ASN A 22 22.34 13.50 47.90
CA ASN A 22 22.57 12.41 48.83
C ASN A 22 22.81 11.12 48.04
N THR A 23 24.04 10.64 48.04
CA THR A 23 24.46 9.49 47.22
C THR A 23 24.46 8.22 48.06
N TRP A 24 23.98 7.12 47.51
CA TRP A 24 24.10 5.82 48.14
C TRP A 24 25.56 5.39 48.23
N THR A 25 26.02 5.07 49.44
CA THR A 25 27.38 4.59 49.74
C THR A 25 27.35 3.21 50.40
N GLY A 26 26.22 2.51 50.30
CA GLY A 26 26.02 1.22 50.93
C GLY A 26 26.56 0.02 50.15
N ASP A 27 26.54 -1.13 50.81
CA ASP A 27 27.00 -2.40 50.23
C ASP A 27 25.98 -2.94 49.20
N LEU A 28 26.36 -4.01 48.50
CA LEU A 28 25.50 -4.69 47.52
C LEU A 28 24.13 -5.07 48.08
N LEU A 29 24.05 -5.41 49.37
CA LEU A 29 22.80 -5.64 50.09
C LEU A 29 22.67 -4.57 51.17
N GLY A 30 21.63 -3.73 51.08
CA GLY A 30 21.47 -2.60 51.99
C GLY A 30 20.03 -2.33 52.41
N ASN A 31 19.86 -1.40 53.35
CA ASN A 31 18.55 -0.92 53.81
C ASN A 31 18.51 0.60 53.65
N TRP A 32 17.49 1.11 52.94
CA TRP A 32 17.29 2.53 52.69
C TRP A 32 17.24 3.35 53.99
N GLY A 33 16.64 2.79 55.05
CA GLY A 33 16.51 3.44 56.35
C GLY A 33 17.80 3.56 57.15
N ASN A 34 18.92 2.99 56.69
CA ASN A 34 20.20 3.09 57.39
C ASN A 34 20.96 4.36 56.98
N ALA A 35 20.92 5.37 57.84
CA ALA A 35 21.61 6.66 57.68
C ALA A 35 23.11 6.56 57.33
N SER A 36 23.81 5.52 57.80
CA SER A 36 25.23 5.32 57.50
C SER A 36 25.54 4.90 56.06
N LYS A 37 24.51 4.55 55.28
CA LYS A 37 24.62 4.12 53.88
C LYS A 37 24.40 5.28 52.89
N TRP A 38 24.37 6.51 53.39
CA TRP A 38 24.10 7.74 52.65
C TRP A 38 25.24 8.74 52.84
N SER A 39 25.66 9.42 51.77
CA SER A 39 26.81 10.33 51.79
C SER A 39 26.64 11.53 52.73
N LEU A 40 25.40 11.93 53.03
CA LEU A 40 25.10 13.01 53.99
C LEU A 40 24.93 12.51 55.43
N GLY A 41 25.06 11.20 55.69
CA GLY A 41 24.94 10.61 57.02
C GLY A 41 23.52 10.58 57.59
N HIS A 42 22.50 10.77 56.75
CA HIS A 42 21.08 10.64 57.10
C HIS A 42 20.27 10.08 55.92
N VAL A 43 19.08 9.56 56.22
CA VAL A 43 18.13 9.07 55.21
C VAL A 43 17.66 10.23 54.33
N PRO A 44 17.51 10.04 53.00
CA PRO A 44 17.09 11.10 52.09
C PRO A 44 15.74 11.73 52.45
N THR A 45 15.65 13.05 52.27
CA THR A 45 14.42 13.84 52.53
C THR A 45 13.82 14.44 51.26
N SER A 46 12.64 15.05 51.37
CA SER A 46 11.88 15.59 50.22
C SER A 46 12.57 16.72 49.45
N GLY A 47 13.59 17.34 50.04
CA GLY A 47 14.38 18.40 49.40
C GLY A 47 15.63 17.92 48.67
N GLU A 48 15.95 16.62 48.69
CA GLU A 48 17.25 16.09 48.23
C GLU A 48 17.19 15.35 46.90
N ASP A 49 18.27 15.46 46.13
CA ASP A 49 18.52 14.59 44.97
C ASP A 49 19.22 13.32 45.42
N VAL A 50 18.64 12.17 45.10
CA VAL A 50 19.20 10.87 45.36
C VAL A 50 19.96 10.37 44.15
N ILE A 51 21.22 9.98 44.34
CA ILE A 51 22.02 9.29 43.31
C ILE A 51 22.37 7.89 43.79
N ILE A 52 22.17 6.90 42.93
CA ILE A 52 22.68 5.54 43.14
C ILE A 52 23.55 5.19 41.95
N ASN A 53 24.83 4.95 42.22
CA ASN A 53 25.86 4.72 41.20
C ASN A 53 26.72 3.48 41.45
N SER A 54 26.20 2.55 42.25
CA SER A 54 26.79 1.24 42.54
C SER A 54 25.73 0.15 42.37
N ASN A 55 26.14 -1.07 42.00
CA ASN A 55 25.24 -2.22 42.01
C ASN A 55 24.70 -2.43 43.42
N SER A 56 23.38 -2.49 43.58
CA SER A 56 22.78 -2.55 44.91
C SER A 56 21.39 -3.18 44.87
N SER A 57 21.09 -3.98 45.88
CA SER A 57 19.75 -4.42 46.24
C SER A 57 19.40 -3.78 47.59
N ILE A 58 18.53 -2.77 47.54
CA ILE A 58 18.21 -1.90 48.66
C ILE A 58 16.82 -2.25 49.16
N ASN A 59 16.76 -2.77 50.38
CA ASN A 59 15.52 -2.99 51.09
C ASN A 59 14.90 -1.66 51.51
N VAL A 60 13.60 -1.55 51.32
CA VAL A 60 12.83 -0.30 51.50
C VAL A 60 11.64 -0.52 52.45
N ASN A 61 11.70 -1.56 53.27
CA ASN A 61 10.65 -1.90 54.25
C ASN A 61 10.40 -0.76 55.25
N SER A 62 11.39 0.11 55.47
CA SER A 62 11.29 1.32 56.31
C SER A 62 10.24 2.32 55.83
N PHE A 63 9.74 2.19 54.60
CA PHE A 63 8.70 3.06 54.04
C PHE A 63 7.28 2.76 54.59
N ALA A 64 7.16 1.98 55.66
CA ALA A 64 5.88 1.63 56.27
C ALA A 64 5.15 2.88 56.82
N GLY A 65 3.86 3.03 56.48
CA GLY A 65 2.98 4.02 57.12
C GLY A 65 2.86 5.39 56.43
N GLY A 66 3.35 5.58 55.20
CA GLY A 66 3.13 6.84 54.46
C GLY A 66 3.92 6.99 53.16
N VAL A 67 3.82 8.18 52.55
CA VAL A 67 4.55 8.57 51.33
C VAL A 67 5.97 9.00 51.69
N ASN A 68 7.00 8.31 51.19
CA ASN A 68 8.39 8.71 51.37
C ASN A 68 8.78 9.60 50.20
N ALA A 69 9.00 10.89 50.45
CA ALA A 69 9.26 11.86 49.40
C ALA A 69 10.75 12.21 49.30
N ILE A 70 11.23 12.30 48.07
CA ILE A 70 12.55 12.82 47.67
C ILE A 70 12.38 13.84 46.54
N ARG A 71 13.39 14.66 46.27
CA ARG A 71 13.31 15.62 45.15
C ARG A 71 13.50 14.92 43.81
N SER A 72 14.54 14.10 43.69
CA SER A 72 14.80 13.30 42.50
C SER A 72 15.51 11.99 42.82
N LEU A 73 15.40 11.01 41.92
CA LEU A 73 16.18 9.78 41.91
C LEU A 73 16.90 9.65 40.57
N LYS A 74 18.22 9.50 40.62
CA LYS A 74 19.07 9.27 39.46
C LYS A 74 19.90 8.00 39.60
N ILE A 75 19.83 7.13 38.60
CA ILE A 75 20.67 5.93 38.48
C ILE A 75 21.71 6.18 37.38
N THR A 76 22.99 5.96 37.70
CA THR A 76 24.11 6.27 36.79
C THR A 76 25.32 5.36 37.05
N GLY A 77 26.31 5.34 36.15
CA GLY A 77 27.56 4.58 36.33
C GLY A 77 27.57 3.16 35.77
N GLY A 78 26.56 2.75 34.98
CA GLY A 78 26.48 1.43 34.35
C GLY A 78 26.09 0.33 35.33
N VAL A 79 25.14 0.61 36.21
CA VAL A 79 24.79 -0.25 37.35
C VAL A 79 23.37 -0.80 37.27
N SER A 80 23.12 -1.88 37.99
CA SER A 80 21.80 -2.43 38.25
C SER A 80 21.41 -2.20 39.71
N VAL A 81 20.30 -1.50 39.92
CA VAL A 81 19.77 -1.14 41.24
C VAL A 81 18.40 -1.76 41.41
N LYS A 82 18.24 -2.56 42.47
CA LYS A 82 16.97 -3.19 42.84
C LYS A 82 16.45 -2.58 44.14
N LEU A 83 15.24 -2.02 44.13
CA LEU A 83 14.53 -1.55 45.32
C LEU A 83 13.52 -2.62 45.73
N THR A 84 13.73 -3.27 46.87
CA THR A 84 13.00 -4.48 47.28
C THR A 84 12.08 -4.26 48.48
N CYS A 85 10.83 -4.68 48.36
CA CYS A 85 9.87 -4.75 49.46
C CYS A 85 9.55 -6.20 49.82
N SER A 86 9.92 -6.62 51.03
CA SER A 86 9.78 -8.02 51.47
C SER A 86 8.69 -8.22 52.54
N VAL A 87 7.85 -7.22 52.76
CA VAL A 87 6.84 -7.17 53.82
C VAL A 87 5.46 -6.87 53.25
N ASN A 88 4.41 -7.16 53.99
CA ASN A 88 3.04 -6.92 53.54
C ASN A 88 2.72 -5.41 53.48
N GLY A 89 1.79 -5.05 52.59
CA GLY A 89 1.25 -3.71 52.42
C GLY A 89 1.97 -2.86 51.37
N THR A 90 1.37 -1.72 51.03
CA THR A 90 1.86 -0.79 50.01
C THR A 90 3.02 0.06 50.51
N ARG A 91 4.00 0.33 49.63
CA ARG A 91 5.11 1.25 49.86
C ARG A 91 5.12 2.31 48.76
N TYR A 92 5.44 3.54 49.14
CA TYR A 92 5.41 4.70 48.25
C TYR A 92 6.77 5.40 48.25
N LEU A 93 7.36 5.57 47.07
CA LEU A 93 8.47 6.49 46.84
C LEU A 93 8.00 7.61 45.91
N ARG A 94 7.95 8.84 46.42
CA ARG A 94 7.50 10.01 45.66
C ARG A 94 8.66 10.91 45.28
N MET A 95 8.81 11.15 43.98
CA MET A 95 9.74 12.14 43.43
C MET A 95 8.96 13.40 43.09
N SER A 96 9.35 14.54 43.67
CA SER A 96 8.60 15.80 43.62
C SER A 96 9.42 16.95 43.06
N SER A 97 10.19 16.72 42.00
CA SER A 97 11.05 17.76 41.41
C SER A 97 10.20 18.95 40.94
N THR A 98 10.51 20.13 41.45
CA THR A 98 9.89 21.40 41.03
C THR A 98 10.69 22.09 39.92
N SER A 99 11.81 21.49 39.49
CA SER A 99 12.68 22.05 38.46
C SER A 99 12.40 21.39 37.11
N THR A 100 12.28 22.20 36.05
CA THR A 100 12.22 21.68 34.67
C THR A 100 13.59 21.21 34.17
N SER A 101 14.68 21.65 34.81
CA SER A 101 16.05 21.22 34.50
C SER A 101 16.46 19.91 35.17
N SER A 102 15.82 19.54 36.28
CA SER A 102 16.11 18.31 37.04
C SER A 102 14.96 17.33 36.90
N LYS A 103 15.24 16.14 36.38
CA LYS A 103 14.25 15.07 36.29
C LYS A 103 13.93 14.55 37.69
N GLY A 104 12.66 14.27 37.96
CA GLY A 104 12.24 13.57 39.18
C GLY A 104 12.76 12.14 39.19
N LEU A 105 12.63 11.43 38.07
CA LEU A 105 13.24 10.11 37.85
C LEU A 105 14.20 10.15 36.66
N GLN A 106 15.43 9.65 36.82
CA GLN A 106 16.38 9.52 35.72
C GLN A 106 17.10 8.18 35.78
N VAL A 107 17.00 7.39 34.70
CA VAL A 107 17.79 6.18 34.50
C VAL A 107 18.67 6.41 33.29
N ASP A 108 19.96 6.70 33.51
CA ASP A 108 20.91 6.95 32.42
C ASP A 108 21.12 5.68 31.57
N ALA A 109 21.54 5.85 30.31
CA ALA A 109 21.84 4.72 29.41
C ALA A 109 22.82 3.72 30.03
N GLY A 110 22.58 2.43 29.82
CA GLY A 110 23.38 1.34 30.37
C GLY A 110 23.13 1.01 31.84
N ASN A 111 22.16 1.68 32.49
CA ASN A 111 21.75 1.38 33.87
C ASN A 111 20.39 0.68 33.90
N THR A 112 20.13 -0.05 34.98
CA THR A 112 18.84 -0.70 35.26
C THR A 112 18.32 -0.28 36.63
N LEU A 113 17.07 0.16 36.69
CA LEU A 113 16.32 0.35 37.93
C LEU A 113 15.19 -0.68 37.99
N ILE A 114 15.17 -1.48 39.04
CA ILE A 114 14.16 -2.51 39.28
C ILE A 114 13.38 -2.16 40.54
N PHE A 115 12.06 -2.05 40.42
CA PHE A 115 11.13 -1.98 41.53
C PHE A 115 10.54 -3.37 41.76
N ASP A 116 10.90 -3.98 42.88
CA ASP A 116 10.57 -5.38 43.18
C ASP A 116 9.66 -5.49 44.41
N ALA A 117 8.42 -5.87 44.15
CA ALA A 117 7.39 -6.13 45.15
C ALA A 117 7.21 -7.63 45.46
N THR A 118 8.06 -8.51 44.92
CA THR A 118 7.97 -9.96 45.16
C THR A 118 8.18 -10.26 46.64
N ASN A 119 7.15 -10.80 47.29
CA ASN A 119 7.22 -11.28 48.67
C ASN A 119 6.56 -12.65 48.82
N THR A 120 6.85 -13.33 49.93
CA THR A 120 6.38 -14.71 50.19
C THR A 120 4.87 -14.84 50.35
N THR A 121 4.15 -13.73 50.58
CA THR A 121 2.69 -13.71 50.81
C THR A 121 1.90 -13.32 49.56
N GLY A 122 2.54 -12.78 48.53
CA GLY A 122 1.89 -12.27 47.32
C GLY A 122 1.02 -11.03 47.53
N THR A 123 1.33 -10.21 48.54
CA THR A 123 0.51 -9.04 48.96
C THR A 123 1.28 -7.72 49.07
N GLY A 124 2.55 -7.69 48.65
CA GLY A 124 3.36 -6.48 48.67
C GLY A 124 3.03 -5.59 47.48
N PHE A 125 2.83 -4.29 47.71
CA PHE A 125 2.72 -3.32 46.62
C PHE A 125 3.86 -2.31 46.67
N TRP A 126 4.46 -2.06 45.52
CA TRP A 126 5.46 -1.02 45.34
C TRP A 126 4.96 0.05 44.39
N ILE A 127 4.74 1.26 44.90
CA ILE A 127 4.25 2.37 44.09
C ILE A 127 5.34 3.43 44.00
N CYS A 128 5.75 3.69 42.77
CA CYS A 128 6.62 4.81 42.43
C CYS A 128 5.73 5.98 42.02
N ASP A 129 5.72 7.06 42.80
CA ASP A 129 4.97 8.28 42.49
C ASP A 129 5.88 9.28 41.79
N LEU A 130 5.50 9.72 40.60
CA LEU A 130 6.14 10.80 39.89
C LEU A 130 5.23 12.03 39.88
N THR A 131 5.68 13.10 40.53
CA THR A 131 5.00 14.40 40.54
C THR A 131 6.00 15.53 40.29
N GLY A 132 5.55 16.68 39.80
CA GLY A 132 6.47 17.80 39.56
C GLY A 132 5.92 18.90 38.66
N ALA A 133 6.78 19.87 38.35
CA ALA A 133 6.49 20.94 37.42
C ALA A 133 6.32 20.42 35.98
N ALA A 134 5.45 21.07 35.20
CA ALA A 134 5.23 20.71 33.80
C ALA A 134 6.53 20.84 32.96
N GLY A 135 6.78 19.89 32.07
CA GLY A 135 7.92 19.96 31.14
C GLY A 135 9.07 18.97 31.37
N VAL A 136 8.77 17.81 31.98
CA VAL A 136 9.50 16.52 31.99
C VAL A 136 9.82 16.09 33.42
N THR A 137 9.04 15.13 33.95
CA THR A 137 9.23 14.62 35.30
C THR A 137 10.08 13.36 35.35
N GLY A 138 10.15 12.56 34.28
CA GLY A 138 11.02 11.38 34.23
C GLY A 138 11.69 11.16 32.88
N LEU A 139 12.91 10.60 32.89
CA LEU A 139 13.67 10.20 31.71
C LEU A 139 14.26 8.80 31.91
N VAL A 140 13.97 7.90 30.98
CA VAL A 140 14.53 6.54 30.94
C VAL A 140 15.34 6.40 29.65
N ASP A 141 16.66 6.46 29.78
CA ASP A 141 17.63 6.13 28.73
C ASP A 141 18.19 4.70 28.88
N GLY A 142 18.11 4.14 30.10
CA GLY A 142 18.44 2.76 30.44
C GLY A 142 17.21 1.85 30.53
N THR A 143 17.18 0.94 31.51
CA THR A 143 16.05 0.02 31.75
C THR A 143 15.32 0.37 33.05
N LEU A 144 14.01 0.54 32.97
CA LEU A 144 13.12 0.63 34.11
C LEU A 144 12.25 -0.63 34.16
N GLN A 145 12.33 -1.39 35.24
CA GLN A 145 11.66 -2.68 35.38
C GLN A 145 10.83 -2.72 36.66
N PHE A 146 9.70 -3.39 36.57
CA PHE A 146 8.81 -3.68 37.69
C PHE A 146 8.68 -5.19 37.82
N GLU A 147 8.74 -5.69 39.06
CA GLU A 147 8.59 -7.11 39.39
C GLU A 147 7.54 -7.25 40.49
N GLY A 148 6.65 -8.24 40.35
CA GLY A 148 5.61 -8.55 41.32
C GLY A 148 5.52 -10.03 41.65
N SER A 149 4.58 -10.41 42.51
CA SER A 149 4.28 -11.81 42.82
C SER A 149 3.39 -12.49 41.77
N GLY A 150 2.99 -11.79 40.71
CA GLY A 150 2.09 -12.30 39.67
C GLY A 150 0.65 -12.52 40.14
N THR A 151 0.28 -12.01 41.32
CA THR A 151 -1.08 -12.07 41.89
C THR A 151 -1.72 -10.69 41.86
N ALA A 152 -3.03 -10.60 41.60
CA ALA A 152 -3.76 -9.32 41.58
C ALA A 152 -3.65 -8.50 42.90
N SER A 153 -3.15 -9.12 43.96
CA SER A 153 -2.97 -8.56 45.30
C SER A 153 -1.54 -8.08 45.62
N GLY A 154 -0.57 -8.19 44.71
CA GLY A 154 0.79 -7.70 44.92
C GLY A 154 1.60 -7.46 43.64
N GLY A 155 2.15 -6.25 43.48
CA GLY A 155 2.89 -5.85 42.28
C GLY A 155 3.61 -4.50 42.43
N ALA A 156 4.39 -4.14 41.41
CA ALA A 156 5.06 -2.85 41.34
C ALA A 156 4.43 -1.98 40.22
N SER A 157 4.18 -0.71 40.50
CA SER A 157 3.56 0.24 39.57
C SER A 157 4.26 1.61 39.57
N LEU A 158 3.96 2.39 38.53
CA LEU A 158 4.41 3.77 38.40
C LEU A 158 3.18 4.68 38.25
N ASN A 159 2.92 5.47 39.29
CA ASN A 159 1.87 6.48 39.24
C ASN A 159 2.47 7.80 38.78
N VAL A 160 1.96 8.34 37.68
CA VAL A 160 2.35 9.67 37.18
C VAL A 160 1.25 10.65 37.54
N TYR A 161 1.39 11.32 38.69
CA TYR A 161 0.34 12.17 39.24
C TYR A 161 0.15 13.44 38.42
N THR A 162 -1.06 13.63 37.91
CA THR A 162 -1.51 14.89 37.31
C THR A 162 -2.64 15.51 38.11
N GLY A 163 -2.38 16.70 38.66
CA GLY A 163 -3.42 17.57 39.20
C GLY A 163 -3.86 18.58 38.12
N ALA A 164 -4.98 19.27 38.35
CA ALA A 164 -5.53 20.27 37.43
C ALA A 164 -4.56 21.43 37.03
N SER A 165 -3.38 21.52 37.65
CA SER A 165 -2.36 22.54 37.39
C SER A 165 -0.90 22.01 37.26
N ASN A 166 -0.65 20.70 37.38
CA ASN A 166 0.69 20.10 37.28
C ASN A 166 0.65 18.81 36.45
N ASN A 167 1.30 18.83 35.28
CA ASN A 167 1.33 17.71 34.34
C ASN A 167 2.68 16.98 34.43
N ALA A 168 2.73 15.89 35.20
CA ALA A 168 3.86 14.96 35.18
C ALA A 168 3.86 14.12 33.89
N SER A 169 5.03 13.74 33.41
CA SER A 169 5.26 12.86 32.25
C SER A 169 6.56 12.05 32.38
N LEU A 170 6.51 10.79 31.94
CA LEU A 170 7.66 9.93 31.75
C LEU A 170 8.03 9.87 30.27
N VAL A 171 9.29 10.12 29.95
CA VAL A 171 9.83 9.95 28.59
C VAL A 171 10.80 8.77 28.58
N VAL A 172 10.58 7.84 27.66
CA VAL A 172 11.51 6.75 27.35
C VAL A 172 12.20 7.08 26.04
N SER A 173 13.51 7.26 26.09
CA SER A 173 14.28 7.66 24.92
C SER A 173 14.53 6.50 23.96
N GLY A 174 15.15 6.77 22.82
CA GLY A 174 15.42 5.74 21.81
C GLY A 174 16.35 4.60 22.24
N THR A 175 17.04 4.73 23.37
CA THR A 175 17.81 3.63 23.99
C THR A 175 17.11 3.04 25.23
N GLY A 176 16.04 3.71 25.68
CA GLY A 176 15.32 3.37 26.89
C GLY A 176 14.41 2.17 26.73
N LYS A 177 14.22 1.46 27.85
CA LYS A 177 13.38 0.28 27.94
C LYS A 177 12.54 0.27 29.21
N ILE A 178 11.28 -0.13 29.10
CA ILE A 178 10.40 -0.46 30.23
C ILE A 178 10.05 -1.94 30.21
N ILE A 179 10.02 -2.59 31.37
CA ILE A 179 9.55 -3.97 31.57
C ILE A 179 8.45 -3.97 32.65
N HIS A 180 7.26 -4.49 32.32
CA HIS A 180 6.12 -4.75 33.24
C HIS A 180 5.48 -3.54 33.97
N MET A 181 5.07 -2.49 33.27
CA MET A 181 4.38 -1.40 33.95
C MET A 181 2.88 -1.68 34.05
N ILE A 182 2.40 -2.07 35.25
CA ILE A 182 1.02 -2.54 35.46
C ILE A 182 -0.02 -1.42 35.35
N ASP A 183 0.34 -0.17 35.64
CA ASP A 183 -0.59 0.96 35.53
C ASP A 183 0.18 2.29 35.51
N THR A 184 -0.29 3.25 34.71
CA THR A 184 0.02 4.68 34.86
C THR A 184 -1.26 5.36 35.30
N GLY A 185 -1.70 5.07 36.53
CA GLY A 185 -2.96 5.55 37.05
C GLY A 185 -3.04 7.07 36.97
N ASP A 186 -4.06 7.56 36.27
CA ASP A 186 -4.60 8.87 36.54
C ASP A 186 -5.74 8.71 37.55
N ASP A 187 -5.43 8.92 38.83
CA ASP A 187 -6.44 8.91 39.89
C ASP A 187 -7.48 10.05 39.73
N ASN A 188 -7.32 10.98 38.75
CA ASN A 188 -8.14 12.18 38.58
C ASN A 188 -8.92 12.29 37.25
N GLY A 189 -8.92 11.29 36.38
CA GLY A 189 -9.78 11.27 35.18
C GLY A 189 -9.51 12.38 34.14
N GLY A 190 -8.27 12.88 34.07
CA GLY A 190 -7.78 13.83 33.07
C GLY A 190 -7.30 13.16 31.77
N THR A 191 -7.42 13.88 30.66
CA THR A 191 -7.18 13.38 29.29
C THR A 191 -5.72 13.52 28.82
N GLY A 192 -4.72 13.37 29.71
CA GLY A 192 -3.30 13.55 29.38
C GLY A 192 -2.55 12.25 29.03
N SER A 193 -1.63 12.29 28.07
CA SER A 193 -0.69 11.18 27.82
C SER A 193 0.53 11.28 28.74
N TYR A 194 0.61 10.41 29.75
CA TYR A 194 1.63 10.45 30.82
C TYR A 194 2.92 9.70 30.48
N LEU A 195 2.88 8.82 29.49
CA LEU A 195 4.02 8.08 28.97
C LEU A 195 4.32 8.54 27.54
N THR A 196 5.58 8.80 27.23
CA THR A 196 6.04 9.05 25.85
C THR A 196 7.16 8.09 25.49
N MET A 197 6.89 7.24 24.52
CA MET A 197 7.82 6.24 23.99
C MET A 197 8.42 6.79 22.70
N GLN A 198 9.68 7.23 22.74
CA GLN A 198 10.35 7.81 21.57
C GLN A 198 10.74 6.75 20.55
N SER A 199 11.13 7.19 19.35
CA SER A 199 11.65 6.27 18.31
C SER A 199 12.84 5.47 18.85
N GLY A 200 12.82 4.15 18.74
CA GLY A 200 13.83 3.23 19.26
C GLY A 200 13.54 2.66 20.66
N SER A 201 12.65 3.30 21.44
CA SER A 201 12.29 2.82 22.78
C SER A 201 11.55 1.48 22.77
N ILE A 202 11.68 0.70 23.86
CA ILE A 202 11.08 -0.63 23.98
C ILE A 202 10.19 -0.72 25.24
N TYR A 203 8.99 -1.28 25.10
CA TYR A 203 8.16 -1.76 26.21
C TYR A 203 8.04 -3.28 26.12
N GLU A 204 8.28 -3.99 27.23
CA GLU A 204 8.11 -5.44 27.29
C GLU A 204 7.10 -5.88 28.37
N GLN A 205 6.20 -6.77 27.99
CA GLN A 205 5.26 -7.47 28.86
C GLN A 205 5.59 -8.98 28.87
N HIS A 206 6.08 -9.51 29.98
CA HIS A 206 6.33 -10.94 30.22
C HIS A 206 5.36 -11.56 31.23
N GLU A 207 4.71 -10.77 32.09
CA GLU A 207 3.69 -11.27 33.03
C GLU A 207 2.39 -11.72 32.33
N ASP A 208 1.69 -12.67 32.95
CA ASP A 208 0.38 -13.12 32.49
C ASP A 208 -0.69 -12.05 32.76
N GLY A 209 -1.45 -11.69 31.72
CA GLY A 209 -2.37 -10.58 31.78
C GLY A 209 -1.67 -9.21 31.82
N GLY A 210 -2.34 -8.23 32.42
CA GLY A 210 -1.86 -6.85 32.47
C GLY A 210 -2.15 -6.04 31.20
N ALA A 211 -1.95 -4.72 31.34
CA ALA A 211 -2.22 -3.75 30.28
C ALA A 211 -0.92 -3.31 29.61
N VAL A 212 -0.91 -3.20 28.28
CA VAL A 212 0.00 -2.28 27.60
C VAL A 212 -0.53 -0.87 27.85
N PRO A 213 0.26 0.01 28.50
CA PRO A 213 -0.24 1.26 29.05
C PRO A 213 -0.64 2.26 27.96
N PHE A 214 -1.56 3.17 28.33
CA PHE A 214 -1.88 4.33 27.52
C PHE A 214 -0.66 5.27 27.42
N GLY A 215 -0.43 5.86 26.25
CA GLY A 215 0.71 6.76 26.07
C GLY A 215 0.85 7.31 24.65
N ASN A 216 1.83 8.20 24.48
CA ASN A 216 2.29 8.68 23.19
C ASN A 216 3.35 7.72 22.65
N TRP A 217 2.96 6.86 21.73
CA TRP A 217 3.85 5.88 21.12
C TRP A 217 4.36 6.38 19.77
N ASN A 218 5.65 6.66 19.65
CA ASN A 218 6.26 6.95 18.36
C ASN A 218 6.18 5.71 17.45
N MET A 219 5.98 5.90 16.14
CA MET A 219 5.93 4.78 15.18
C MET A 219 7.19 3.89 15.18
N GLY A 220 8.34 4.44 15.55
CA GLY A 220 9.60 3.69 15.70
C GLY A 220 9.85 3.10 17.09
N SER A 221 8.93 3.26 18.05
CA SER A 221 8.97 2.53 19.33
C SER A 221 8.46 1.10 19.15
N THR A 222 8.74 0.20 20.10
CA THR A 222 8.32 -1.20 20.02
C THR A 222 7.69 -1.70 21.31
N VAL A 223 6.51 -2.29 21.21
CA VAL A 223 5.85 -3.10 22.24
C VAL A 223 6.17 -4.58 21.98
N LYS A 224 6.67 -5.30 22.99
CA LYS A 224 6.91 -6.75 22.93
C LYS A 224 6.06 -7.47 23.98
N LEU A 225 5.27 -8.42 23.53
CA LEU A 225 4.48 -9.30 24.39
C LEU A 225 5.13 -10.68 24.37
N VAL A 226 5.67 -11.13 25.51
CA VAL A 226 6.50 -12.35 25.64
C VAL A 226 5.96 -13.23 26.76
N THR A 227 4.65 -13.19 27.01
CA THR A 227 4.02 -13.86 28.15
C THR A 227 4.08 -15.38 27.99
N SER A 228 4.40 -16.08 29.07
CA SER A 228 4.59 -17.54 29.06
C SER A 228 3.42 -18.33 29.65
N GLY A 229 2.42 -17.70 30.23
CA GLY A 229 1.24 -18.37 30.75
C GLY A 229 -0.06 -17.94 30.09
N GLY A 230 -1.17 -18.29 30.74
CA GLY A 230 -2.45 -18.53 30.06
C GLY A 230 -3.28 -17.28 29.74
N THR A 231 -3.16 -16.24 30.58
CA THR A 231 -3.97 -15.03 30.47
C THR A 231 -3.33 -14.04 29.49
N PRO A 232 -4.04 -13.63 28.42
CA PRO A 232 -3.50 -12.69 27.45
C PRO A 232 -3.40 -11.27 28.03
N PRO A 233 -2.33 -10.51 27.71
CA PRO A 233 -2.31 -9.07 27.95
C PRO A 233 -3.34 -8.35 27.06
N PHE A 234 -3.73 -7.14 27.45
CA PHE A 234 -4.61 -6.28 26.65
C PHE A 234 -3.97 -4.91 26.37
N PHE A 235 -4.46 -4.21 25.36
CA PHE A 235 -4.04 -2.86 25.00
C PHE A 235 -5.00 -1.85 25.65
N ALA A 236 -4.49 -0.88 26.43
CA ALA A 236 -5.33 0.11 27.13
C ALA A 236 -5.58 1.40 26.33
N GLY A 237 -4.70 1.70 25.36
CA GLY A 237 -4.89 2.74 24.35
C GLY A 237 -5.08 2.20 22.95
N ASN A 238 -5.22 3.13 21.99
CA ASN A 238 -5.63 2.84 20.61
C ASN A 238 -4.53 3.06 19.55
N SER A 239 -3.32 3.48 19.94
CA SER A 239 -2.23 3.76 19.00
C SER A 239 -0.89 3.37 19.58
N TYR A 240 -0.16 2.50 18.87
CA TYR A 240 1.16 2.01 19.28
C TYR A 240 2.17 2.11 18.14
N GLY A 241 3.46 1.98 18.48
CA GLY A 241 4.53 1.80 17.51
C GLY A 241 4.49 0.42 16.85
N ASN A 242 5.63 -0.25 16.77
CA ASN A 242 5.69 -1.65 16.38
C ASN A 242 5.14 -2.53 17.51
N VAL A 243 4.46 -3.62 17.15
CA VAL A 243 3.97 -4.62 18.10
C VAL A 243 4.53 -5.98 17.71
N GLU A 244 5.20 -6.64 18.66
CA GLU A 244 5.75 -7.98 18.52
C GLU A 244 5.05 -8.91 19.53
N ILE A 245 4.41 -9.96 19.05
CA ILE A 245 3.72 -10.96 19.88
C ILE A 245 4.46 -12.29 19.78
N ASN A 246 5.01 -12.72 20.91
CA ASN A 246 5.68 -13.98 21.11
C ASN A 246 5.23 -14.61 22.44
N CYS A 247 3.92 -14.76 22.59
CA CYS A 247 3.33 -15.34 23.78
C CYS A 247 3.22 -16.86 23.60
N THR A 248 4.06 -17.64 24.28
CA THR A 248 4.16 -19.10 24.06
C THR A 248 3.18 -19.92 24.87
N GLY A 249 2.48 -19.32 25.84
CA GLY A 249 1.61 -20.04 26.78
C GLY A 249 0.13 -19.67 26.76
N LEU A 250 -0.35 -18.87 25.80
CA LEU A 250 -1.74 -18.39 25.78
C LEU A 250 -2.73 -19.56 25.74
N THR A 251 -3.66 -19.58 26.69
CA THR A 251 -4.77 -20.55 26.74
C THR A 251 -6.09 -19.95 26.27
N SER A 252 -6.15 -18.62 26.08
CA SER A 252 -7.29 -17.89 25.55
C SER A 252 -6.84 -16.81 24.55
N PRO A 253 -7.72 -16.36 23.62
CA PRO A 253 -7.29 -15.47 22.54
C PRO A 253 -6.85 -14.10 23.04
N LEU A 254 -5.71 -13.61 22.54
CA LEU A 254 -5.29 -12.21 22.71
C LEU A 254 -6.08 -11.36 21.73
N ALA A 255 -6.76 -10.32 22.23
CA ALA A 255 -7.75 -9.62 21.44
C ALA A 255 -7.48 -8.12 21.31
N PHE A 256 -7.63 -7.61 20.09
CA PHE A 256 -7.84 -6.20 19.79
C PHE A 256 -9.35 -5.93 19.89
N ASN A 257 -9.77 -5.25 20.96
CA ASN A 257 -11.19 -5.03 21.31
C ASN A 257 -11.65 -3.58 21.10
N GLU A 258 -10.93 -2.82 20.28
CA GLU A 258 -11.29 -1.47 19.84
C GLU A 258 -10.57 -1.17 18.52
N ASP A 259 -10.86 -0.01 17.92
CA ASP A 259 -10.07 0.48 16.78
C ASP A 259 -8.65 0.78 17.25
N ILE A 260 -7.68 0.00 16.75
CA ILE A 260 -6.28 0.11 17.15
C ILE A 260 -5.42 0.36 15.92
N SER A 261 -4.48 1.30 16.02
CA SER A 261 -3.44 1.53 15.02
C SER A 261 -2.06 1.12 15.52
N VAL A 262 -1.32 0.41 14.68
CA VAL A 262 0.07 0.01 14.93
C VAL A 262 0.93 0.38 13.72
N ASN A 263 2.25 0.48 13.90
CA ASN A 263 3.19 0.61 12.80
C ASN A 263 3.40 -0.76 12.13
N ASN A 264 4.30 -1.60 12.64
CA ASN A 264 4.44 -2.99 12.19
C ASN A 264 3.80 -3.95 13.19
N LEU A 265 3.23 -5.07 12.70
CA LEU A 265 2.75 -6.16 13.54
C LEU A 265 3.49 -7.46 13.22
N THR A 266 4.16 -8.03 14.21
CA THR A 266 4.87 -9.31 14.07
C THR A 266 4.30 -10.33 15.04
N LEU A 267 3.77 -11.42 14.50
CA LEU A 267 3.23 -12.54 15.24
C LEU A 267 4.18 -13.74 15.11
N THR A 268 4.88 -14.06 16.20
CA THR A 268 5.85 -15.16 16.27
C THR A 268 5.23 -16.41 16.90
N SER A 269 4.48 -16.23 17.99
CA SER A 269 3.78 -17.32 18.67
C SER A 269 2.53 -16.78 19.38
N SER A 270 1.48 -17.60 19.37
CA SER A 270 0.23 -17.38 20.11
C SER A 270 -0.08 -18.54 21.08
N GLY A 271 0.93 -19.36 21.41
CA GLY A 271 0.83 -20.41 22.43
C GLY A 271 -0.18 -21.53 22.16
N GLY A 272 -0.61 -21.68 20.90
CA GLY A 272 -1.67 -22.61 20.50
C GLY A 272 -3.07 -21.97 20.47
N SER A 273 -3.22 -20.73 20.93
CA SER A 273 -4.43 -19.91 20.79
C SER A 273 -4.36 -19.00 19.55
N SER A 274 -5.24 -18.00 19.45
CA SER A 274 -5.27 -17.01 18.36
C SER A 274 -5.04 -15.58 18.85
N VAL A 275 -4.54 -14.75 17.94
CA VAL A 275 -4.64 -13.29 18.03
C VAL A 275 -5.89 -12.88 17.27
N VAL A 276 -6.79 -12.15 17.90
CA VAL A 276 -8.13 -11.88 17.37
C VAL A 276 -8.36 -10.37 17.21
N VAL A 277 -8.94 -9.97 16.09
CA VAL A 277 -9.57 -8.65 15.93
C VAL A 277 -11.07 -8.83 16.11
N LYS A 278 -11.62 -8.24 17.18
CA LYS A 278 -13.03 -8.41 17.56
C LYS A 278 -13.92 -7.33 16.97
N THR A 279 -15.19 -7.36 17.34
CA THR A 279 -16.19 -6.33 17.08
C THR A 279 -16.79 -5.85 18.40
N ALA A 280 -17.34 -4.63 18.40
CA ALA A 280 -18.03 -4.11 19.57
C ALA A 280 -19.28 -4.97 19.84
N SER A 281 -19.78 -4.98 21.07
CA SER A 281 -21.11 -5.57 21.34
C SER A 281 -22.14 -4.94 20.40
N GLY A 282 -22.71 -5.72 19.49
CA GLY A 282 -23.59 -5.23 18.43
C GLY A 282 -22.82 -4.77 17.19
N THR A 283 -22.71 -5.67 16.20
CA THR A 283 -22.55 -5.46 14.73
C THR A 283 -21.52 -4.46 14.17
N ILE A 284 -20.86 -3.60 14.96
CA ILE A 284 -19.89 -2.61 14.48
C ILE A 284 -18.49 -3.24 14.52
N PRO A 285 -17.84 -3.42 13.36
CA PRO A 285 -16.54 -4.05 13.33
C PRO A 285 -15.42 -3.12 13.77
N PHE A 286 -14.56 -3.57 14.70
CA PHE A 286 -13.32 -2.85 14.98
C PHE A 286 -12.32 -3.04 13.85
N THR A 287 -11.49 -2.03 13.64
CA THR A 287 -10.45 -2.03 12.62
C THR A 287 -9.07 -1.99 13.27
N LEU A 288 -8.30 -3.04 13.02
CA LEU A 288 -6.85 -3.03 13.25
C LEU A 288 -6.16 -2.40 12.04
N THR A 289 -5.64 -1.18 12.20
CA THR A 289 -4.87 -0.48 11.17
C THR A 289 -3.38 -0.73 11.34
N ILE A 290 -2.76 -1.40 10.38
CA ILE A 290 -1.32 -1.67 10.34
C ILE A 290 -0.69 -0.74 9.30
N ASN A 291 0.02 0.30 9.75
CA ASN A 291 0.59 1.32 8.87
C ASN A 291 1.84 0.83 8.09
N GLY A 292 2.52 -0.17 8.63
CA GLY A 292 3.67 -0.86 8.06
C GLY A 292 3.34 -2.29 7.70
N ASN A 293 4.25 -3.22 8.00
CA ASN A 293 4.18 -4.61 7.58
C ASN A 293 3.49 -5.51 8.61
N LEU A 294 2.87 -6.58 8.11
CA LEU A 294 2.35 -7.70 8.89
C LEU A 294 3.21 -8.95 8.64
N SER A 295 3.69 -9.59 9.71
CA SER A 295 4.34 -10.89 9.67
C SER A 295 3.62 -11.89 10.55
N VAL A 296 3.24 -13.05 10.00
CA VAL A 296 2.57 -14.15 10.72
C VAL A 296 3.37 -15.43 10.57
N SER A 297 3.92 -15.93 11.67
CA SER A 297 4.73 -17.15 11.72
C SER A 297 3.89 -18.43 11.66
N SER A 298 4.51 -19.55 11.31
CA SER A 298 3.81 -20.82 11.02
C SER A 298 2.99 -21.41 12.18
N SER A 299 3.36 -21.11 13.42
CA SER A 299 2.67 -21.54 14.63
C SER A 299 1.60 -20.56 15.13
N THR A 300 1.24 -19.56 14.34
CA THR A 300 0.34 -18.48 14.78
C THR A 300 -0.92 -18.39 13.94
N THR A 301 -2.03 -18.10 14.61
CA THR A 301 -3.33 -17.82 13.99
C THR A 301 -3.72 -16.37 14.26
N LEU A 302 -3.96 -15.61 13.19
CA LEU A 302 -4.62 -14.31 13.21
C LEU A 302 -6.07 -14.48 12.75
N GLU A 303 -7.02 -14.06 13.57
CA GLU A 303 -8.43 -14.33 13.38
C GLU A 303 -9.25 -13.02 13.40
N LEU A 304 -10.09 -12.82 12.40
CA LEU A 304 -10.91 -11.62 12.23
C LEU A 304 -12.37 -11.87 12.65
N SER A 305 -12.59 -12.62 13.73
CA SER A 305 -13.93 -12.88 14.28
C SER A 305 -13.87 -13.46 15.70
N VAL A 306 -14.96 -13.32 16.47
CA VAL A 306 -15.09 -13.91 17.82
C VAL A 306 -15.82 -15.26 17.76
N VAL A 307 -15.54 -16.09 18.76
CA VAL A 307 -15.98 -17.48 18.94
C VAL A 307 -17.45 -17.61 19.41
N SER A 308 -18.32 -16.63 19.14
CA SER A 308 -19.76 -16.67 19.47
C SER A 308 -20.59 -16.19 18.28
N SER A 309 -21.63 -16.94 17.92
CA SER A 309 -22.56 -16.61 16.83
C SER A 309 -23.35 -15.34 17.13
N GLY A 310 -23.29 -14.32 16.28
CA GLY A 310 -24.12 -13.10 16.33
C GLY A 310 -23.38 -11.76 16.20
N ASP A 311 -22.06 -11.74 16.35
CA ASP A 311 -21.23 -10.52 16.27
C ASP A 311 -20.44 -10.49 14.96
N ALA A 312 -20.44 -9.33 14.27
CA ALA A 312 -19.70 -9.13 13.02
C ALA A 312 -18.22 -9.55 13.19
N GLY A 313 -17.51 -9.85 12.10
CA GLY A 313 -16.07 -10.05 12.17
C GLY A 313 -15.29 -8.73 12.13
N GLY A 314 -14.07 -8.72 12.69
CA GLY A 314 -13.20 -7.54 12.70
C GLY A 314 -12.62 -7.23 11.32
N ASN A 315 -12.09 -6.02 11.16
CA ASN A 315 -11.40 -5.58 9.95
C ASN A 315 -9.90 -5.43 10.20
N ILE A 316 -9.10 -5.72 9.17
CA ILE A 316 -7.69 -5.35 9.10
C ILE A 316 -7.51 -4.40 7.91
N LEU A 317 -6.96 -3.22 8.17
CA LEU A 317 -6.48 -2.31 7.14
C LEU A 317 -4.95 -2.33 7.13
N LEU A 318 -4.36 -2.95 6.11
CA LEU A 318 -2.92 -3.04 5.94
C LEU A 318 -2.42 -2.02 4.92
N LYS A 319 -1.42 -1.22 5.30
CA LYS A 319 -0.77 -0.24 4.42
C LYS A 319 0.62 -0.64 3.94
N GLY A 320 1.24 -1.67 4.53
CA GLY A 320 2.51 -2.26 4.09
C GLY A 320 2.39 -3.67 3.49
N HIS A 321 3.46 -4.44 3.55
CA HIS A 321 3.50 -5.80 3.01
C HIS A 321 2.97 -6.84 4.02
N VAL A 322 2.52 -8.00 3.53
CA VAL A 322 2.21 -9.15 4.38
C VAL A 322 3.11 -10.35 4.05
N MET A 323 3.68 -10.93 5.09
CA MET A 323 4.29 -12.26 5.06
C MET A 323 3.44 -13.19 5.95
N ASN A 324 2.72 -14.13 5.34
CA ASN A 324 1.93 -15.12 6.06
C ASN A 324 2.51 -16.52 5.87
N ASN A 325 3.15 -17.06 6.91
CA ASN A 325 3.53 -18.46 7.01
C ASN A 325 2.62 -19.25 7.95
N GLY A 326 1.74 -18.58 8.71
CA GLY A 326 0.78 -19.16 9.65
C GLY A 326 -0.62 -19.28 9.08
N THR A 327 -1.61 -18.89 9.87
CA THR A 327 -3.02 -18.90 9.49
C THR A 327 -3.64 -17.51 9.64
N ILE A 328 -4.34 -17.05 8.60
CA ILE A 328 -5.25 -15.91 8.64
C ILE A 328 -6.66 -16.40 8.35
N LYS A 329 -7.63 -16.16 9.25
CA LYS A 329 -8.98 -16.71 9.09
C LYS A 329 -10.12 -15.83 9.60
N SER A 330 -11.34 -16.11 9.14
CA SER A 330 -12.59 -15.65 9.76
C SER A 330 -13.69 -16.73 9.68
N VAL A 331 -14.21 -17.17 10.84
CA VAL A 331 -15.03 -18.39 10.93
C VAL A 331 -16.53 -18.17 11.12
N SER A 332 -16.95 -17.17 11.88
CA SER A 332 -18.35 -16.99 12.30
C SER A 332 -19.07 -15.91 11.50
N GLU A 333 -18.44 -14.77 11.20
CA GLU A 333 -19.06 -13.61 10.53
C GLU A 333 -18.08 -12.83 9.65
N SER A 334 -18.58 -11.89 8.83
CA SER A 334 -17.79 -11.16 7.83
C SER A 334 -16.52 -10.55 8.41
N GLY A 335 -15.34 -10.88 7.91
CA GLY A 335 -14.08 -10.23 8.30
C GLY A 335 -13.32 -9.75 7.07
N ASN A 336 -12.96 -8.47 7.03
CA ASN A 336 -12.28 -7.89 5.87
C ASN A 336 -10.78 -7.76 6.13
N PHE A 337 -9.98 -8.29 5.21
CA PHE A 337 -8.55 -8.01 5.14
C PHE A 337 -8.30 -7.09 3.95
N GLU A 338 -8.09 -5.81 4.21
CA GLU A 338 -7.97 -4.77 3.19
C GLU A 338 -6.52 -4.35 2.96
N PHE A 339 -6.11 -4.34 1.70
CA PHE A 339 -4.90 -3.67 1.22
C PHE A 339 -5.24 -2.23 0.83
N GLY A 340 -4.84 -1.26 1.66
CA GLY A 340 -5.12 0.17 1.47
C GLY A 340 -3.87 1.06 1.51
N GLY A 341 -2.71 0.52 1.11
CA GLY A 341 -1.45 1.25 1.03
C GLY A 341 -1.37 2.21 -0.16
N SER A 342 -0.30 3.02 -0.21
CA SER A 342 -0.04 4.01 -1.28
C SER A 342 1.02 3.57 -2.30
N PHE A 343 1.58 2.37 -2.13
CA PHE A 343 2.60 1.77 -3.00
C PHE A 343 2.24 0.32 -3.30
N ASN A 344 2.94 -0.33 -4.23
CA ASN A 344 2.67 -1.72 -4.58
C ASN A 344 2.93 -2.64 -3.38
N GLN A 345 1.87 -3.11 -2.72
CA GLN A 345 1.98 -4.00 -1.57
C GLN A 345 2.29 -5.43 -2.04
N GLU A 346 2.84 -6.25 -1.15
CA GLU A 346 3.26 -7.61 -1.49
C GLU A 346 2.64 -8.61 -0.54
N ILE A 347 2.24 -9.77 -1.08
CA ILE A 347 1.80 -10.94 -0.33
C ILE A 347 2.85 -12.03 -0.53
N SER A 348 3.43 -12.49 0.56
CA SER A 348 4.44 -13.56 0.58
C SER A 348 4.12 -14.60 1.64
N GLY A 349 4.77 -15.77 1.53
CA GLY A 349 4.55 -16.91 2.40
C GLY A 349 3.42 -17.81 1.92
N THR A 350 3.42 -19.05 2.42
CA THR A 350 2.50 -20.12 1.99
C THR A 350 1.48 -20.48 3.08
N GLY A 351 1.31 -19.61 4.07
CA GLY A 351 0.34 -19.76 5.15
C GLY A 351 -1.09 -19.82 4.63
N ALA A 352 -1.96 -20.40 5.43
CA ALA A 352 -3.35 -20.63 5.05
C ALA A 352 -4.19 -19.35 5.18
N TRP A 353 -5.06 -19.13 4.19
CA TRP A 353 -6.11 -18.11 4.19
C TRP A 353 -7.46 -18.82 4.04
N PHE A 354 -8.26 -18.88 5.10
CA PHE A 354 -9.53 -19.62 5.07
C PHE A 354 -10.57 -19.06 6.03
N GLY A 355 -11.75 -19.69 6.06
CA GLY A 355 -12.89 -19.20 6.81
C GLY A 355 -14.15 -19.36 5.97
N ASN A 356 -15.32 -19.08 6.54
CA ASN A 356 -16.55 -18.98 5.73
C ASN A 356 -16.84 -17.53 5.32
N ALA A 357 -16.22 -16.56 5.99
CA ALA A 357 -16.61 -15.16 5.91
C ALA A 357 -15.44 -14.17 5.78
N LEU A 358 -14.22 -14.68 5.55
CA LEU A 358 -13.04 -13.84 5.27
C LEU A 358 -13.14 -13.24 3.86
N THR A 359 -13.03 -11.93 3.71
CA THR A 359 -12.95 -11.28 2.40
C THR A 359 -11.62 -10.56 2.27
N LEU A 360 -10.86 -10.89 1.22
CA LEU A 360 -9.69 -10.12 0.83
C LEU A 360 -10.14 -8.92 0.00
N VAL A 361 -9.81 -7.70 0.42
CA VAL A 361 -10.22 -6.46 -0.25
C VAL A 361 -9.00 -5.79 -0.88
N ILE A 362 -9.05 -5.54 -2.18
CA ILE A 362 -8.00 -4.83 -2.93
C ILE A 362 -8.45 -3.39 -3.14
N ASN A 363 -7.94 -2.48 -2.31
CA ASN A 363 -8.25 -1.06 -2.34
C ASN A 363 -6.96 -0.22 -2.40
N ASN A 364 -6.07 -0.57 -3.31
CA ASN A 364 -4.77 0.04 -3.47
C ASN A 364 -4.48 0.28 -4.95
N THR A 365 -4.55 1.55 -5.38
CA THR A 365 -4.32 1.97 -6.77
C THR A 365 -2.97 1.57 -7.36
N ALA A 366 -1.91 1.40 -6.54
CA ALA A 366 -0.60 0.92 -6.99
C ALA A 366 -0.57 -0.61 -7.24
N GLY A 367 -1.54 -1.32 -6.66
CA GLY A 367 -1.75 -2.76 -6.79
C GLY A 367 -1.11 -3.58 -5.67
N VAL A 368 -1.38 -4.88 -5.73
CA VAL A 368 -0.87 -5.90 -4.80
C VAL A 368 -0.20 -6.99 -5.60
N LYS A 369 1.05 -7.35 -5.29
CA LYS A 369 1.81 -8.39 -6.00
C LYS A 369 1.91 -9.67 -5.17
N LEU A 370 1.65 -10.81 -5.79
CA LEU A 370 1.95 -12.10 -5.19
C LEU A 370 3.43 -12.46 -5.39
N LEU A 371 4.11 -12.75 -4.28
CA LEU A 371 5.46 -13.33 -4.24
C LEU A 371 5.46 -14.82 -3.84
N SER A 372 4.27 -15.36 -3.57
CA SER A 372 4.03 -16.77 -3.30
C SER A 372 2.62 -17.13 -3.82
N PRO A 373 2.35 -18.38 -4.21
CA PRO A 373 1.00 -18.79 -4.60
C PRO A 373 -0.01 -18.55 -3.48
N LEU A 374 -1.17 -18.00 -3.81
CA LEU A 374 -2.23 -17.71 -2.83
C LEU A 374 -3.48 -18.51 -3.16
N THR A 375 -4.00 -19.26 -2.19
CA THR A 375 -5.31 -19.92 -2.31
C THR A 375 -6.30 -19.25 -1.37
N LEU A 376 -7.37 -18.66 -1.92
CA LEU A 376 -8.46 -18.08 -1.16
C LEU A 376 -9.67 -19.00 -1.23
N LYS A 377 -10.06 -19.56 -0.09
CA LYS A 377 -11.29 -20.37 0.00
C LYS A 377 -12.57 -19.54 0.09
N THR A 378 -12.43 -18.22 0.15
CA THR A 378 -13.46 -17.27 0.55
C THR A 378 -13.60 -16.13 -0.47
N GLY A 379 -14.13 -14.97 -0.05
CA GLY A 379 -14.39 -13.83 -0.93
C GLY A 379 -13.14 -13.04 -1.31
N LEU A 380 -13.14 -12.51 -2.53
CA LEU A 380 -12.24 -11.47 -3.02
C LEU A 380 -13.05 -10.26 -3.50
N GLN A 381 -12.74 -9.07 -3.03
CA GLN A 381 -13.38 -7.83 -3.46
C GLN A 381 -12.36 -6.91 -4.12
N PHE A 382 -12.67 -6.49 -5.34
CA PHE A 382 -11.92 -5.48 -6.06
C PHE A 382 -12.57 -4.11 -5.83
N VAL A 383 -11.77 -3.14 -5.38
CA VAL A 383 -12.19 -1.74 -5.22
C VAL A 383 -11.31 -0.86 -6.11
N LEU A 384 -9.99 -0.88 -5.89
CA LEU A 384 -9.01 -0.12 -6.66
C LEU A 384 -7.69 -0.89 -6.79
N GLY A 385 -7.12 -0.84 -8.00
CA GLY A 385 -5.82 -1.41 -8.37
C GLY A 385 -5.80 -2.93 -8.51
N ASN A 386 -4.74 -3.42 -9.15
CA ASN A 386 -4.70 -4.79 -9.63
C ASN A 386 -4.02 -5.73 -8.64
N ILE A 387 -4.45 -6.99 -8.60
CA ILE A 387 -3.62 -8.06 -8.06
C ILE A 387 -2.74 -8.63 -9.17
N LYS A 388 -1.42 -8.60 -8.98
CA LYS A 388 -0.41 -9.02 -9.97
C LYS A 388 0.03 -10.44 -9.67
N THR A 389 -0.11 -11.31 -10.65
CA THR A 389 0.23 -12.73 -10.57
C THR A 389 1.16 -13.13 -11.71
N ASP A 390 1.81 -14.28 -11.58
CA ASP A 390 2.65 -14.86 -12.63
C ASP A 390 2.43 -16.37 -12.75
N ALA A 391 3.20 -17.03 -13.63
CA ALA A 391 3.07 -18.46 -13.88
C ALA A 391 3.34 -19.34 -12.64
N ILE A 392 4.10 -18.83 -11.66
CA ILE A 392 4.46 -19.49 -10.40
C ILE A 392 3.54 -19.00 -9.28
N ASN A 393 3.48 -17.68 -9.07
CA ASN A 393 2.75 -17.01 -8.00
C ASN A 393 1.32 -16.71 -8.44
N ILE A 394 0.53 -17.78 -8.57
CA ILE A 394 -0.85 -17.70 -9.06
C ILE A 394 -1.85 -17.50 -7.92
N LEU A 395 -2.86 -16.64 -8.15
CA LEU A 395 -4.06 -16.57 -7.33
C LEU A 395 -4.99 -17.74 -7.67
N THR A 396 -5.33 -18.54 -6.67
CA THR A 396 -6.29 -19.66 -6.78
C THR A 396 -7.52 -19.36 -5.93
N MET A 397 -8.66 -19.17 -6.57
CA MET A 397 -9.93 -18.95 -5.89
C MET A 397 -10.69 -20.27 -5.73
N ALA A 398 -11.11 -20.61 -4.52
CA ALA A 398 -12.20 -21.56 -4.30
C ALA A 398 -13.53 -20.84 -4.08
N GLY A 399 -13.52 -19.70 -3.38
CA GLY A 399 -14.69 -18.83 -3.21
C GLY A 399 -14.96 -17.93 -4.41
N GLY A 400 -15.86 -16.95 -4.22
CA GLY A 400 -16.28 -15.99 -5.25
C GLY A 400 -15.52 -14.67 -5.20
N TRP A 401 -15.79 -13.80 -6.18
CA TRP A 401 -15.27 -12.43 -6.22
C TRP A 401 -16.33 -11.42 -6.65
N SER A 402 -16.08 -10.14 -6.36
CA SER A 402 -16.96 -9.02 -6.76
C SER A 402 -16.14 -7.76 -7.06
N GLY A 403 -16.74 -6.79 -7.75
CA GLY A 403 -16.17 -5.45 -7.99
C GLY A 403 -15.10 -5.35 -9.07
N ALA A 404 -14.80 -6.44 -9.78
CA ALA A 404 -13.81 -6.42 -10.85
C ALA A 404 -14.20 -5.43 -11.96
N SER A 405 -13.25 -4.61 -12.40
CA SER A 405 -13.48 -3.53 -13.36
C SER A 405 -12.18 -3.14 -14.06
N PRO A 406 -12.21 -2.23 -15.06
CA PRO A 406 -11.00 -1.63 -15.62
C PRO A 406 -10.07 -0.95 -14.59
N ALA A 407 -10.58 -0.59 -13.41
CA ALA A 407 -9.78 0.02 -12.34
C ALA A 407 -9.15 -1.01 -11.38
N SER A 408 -9.60 -2.27 -11.39
CA SER A 408 -9.17 -3.29 -10.43
C SER A 408 -9.50 -4.70 -10.94
N PHE A 409 -8.46 -5.46 -11.28
CA PHE A 409 -8.56 -6.82 -11.83
C PHE A 409 -7.31 -7.66 -11.52
N VAL A 410 -7.27 -8.92 -11.98
CA VAL A 410 -6.07 -9.79 -11.92
C VAL A 410 -5.18 -9.52 -13.13
N ASP A 411 -4.04 -8.87 -12.92
CA ASP A 411 -3.00 -8.65 -13.92
C ASP A 411 -2.06 -9.87 -13.97
N GLY A 412 -2.36 -10.80 -14.88
CA GLY A 412 -1.70 -12.10 -14.96
C GLY A 412 -2.67 -13.27 -14.88
N PRO A 413 -2.16 -14.50 -14.72
CA PRO A 413 -2.99 -15.69 -14.65
C PRO A 413 -3.77 -15.80 -13.33
N MET A 414 -4.97 -16.34 -13.42
CA MET A 414 -5.82 -16.67 -12.28
C MET A 414 -6.30 -18.12 -12.39
N ARG A 415 -6.47 -18.78 -11.26
CA ARG A 415 -7.03 -20.13 -11.18
C ARG A 415 -8.31 -20.14 -10.35
N LYS A 416 -9.28 -20.95 -10.75
CA LYS A 416 -10.56 -21.16 -10.06
C LYS A 416 -10.81 -22.65 -9.86
N VAL A 417 -11.13 -23.06 -8.63
CA VAL A 417 -11.69 -24.38 -8.33
C VAL A 417 -13.11 -24.47 -8.87
N SER A 418 -13.45 -25.59 -9.48
CA SER A 418 -14.72 -25.79 -10.15
C SER A 418 -15.92 -25.57 -9.24
N THR A 419 -16.99 -25.01 -9.83
CA THR A 419 -18.32 -24.88 -9.21
C THR A 419 -19.43 -25.52 -10.02
N GLY A 420 -19.14 -26.02 -11.24
CA GLY A 420 -20.16 -26.54 -12.16
C GLY A 420 -21.11 -25.51 -12.77
N THR A 421 -20.87 -24.21 -12.58
CA THR A 421 -21.73 -23.10 -13.02
C THR A 421 -21.01 -22.11 -13.94
N TRP A 422 -21.70 -21.04 -14.34
CA TRP A 422 -21.13 -19.89 -15.04
C TRP A 422 -20.00 -19.23 -14.23
N ILE A 423 -18.83 -18.99 -14.83
CA ILE A 423 -17.72 -18.24 -14.23
C ILE A 423 -17.12 -17.28 -15.25
N THR A 424 -16.89 -16.02 -14.84
CA THR A 424 -16.14 -15.02 -15.62
C THR A 424 -14.88 -14.61 -14.87
N PHE A 425 -13.71 -14.96 -15.40
CA PHE A 425 -12.42 -14.61 -14.79
C PHE A 425 -12.12 -13.11 -14.97
N PRO A 426 -11.85 -12.37 -13.89
CA PRO A 426 -11.53 -10.96 -13.94
C PRO A 426 -10.04 -10.75 -14.27
N VAL A 427 -9.58 -11.29 -15.40
CA VAL A 427 -8.18 -11.21 -15.82
C VAL A 427 -7.91 -10.04 -16.77
N GLY A 428 -6.65 -9.66 -16.88
CA GLY A 428 -6.18 -8.62 -17.78
C GLY A 428 -4.66 -8.56 -17.85
N LYS A 429 -4.13 -7.52 -18.49
CA LYS A 429 -2.68 -7.26 -18.58
C LYS A 429 -2.40 -5.76 -18.50
N GLY A 430 -1.55 -5.35 -17.56
CA GLY A 430 -1.21 -3.95 -17.35
C GLY A 430 -2.43 -3.11 -17.01
N THR A 431 -2.86 -2.24 -17.93
CA THR A 431 -4.07 -1.39 -17.76
C THR A 431 -5.29 -1.91 -18.51
N ILE A 432 -5.20 -3.09 -19.13
CA ILE A 432 -6.27 -3.65 -19.96
C ILE A 432 -7.01 -4.72 -19.17
N TYR A 433 -8.26 -4.43 -18.82
CA TYR A 433 -9.20 -5.42 -18.30
C TYR A 433 -9.85 -6.17 -19.47
N ALA A 434 -9.66 -7.48 -19.50
CA ALA A 434 -10.08 -8.34 -20.60
C ALA A 434 -10.56 -9.68 -20.03
N PRO A 435 -11.71 -9.69 -19.34
CA PRO A 435 -12.23 -10.90 -18.73
C PRO A 435 -12.56 -11.96 -19.77
N ILE A 436 -12.50 -13.22 -19.34
CA ILE A 436 -12.95 -14.37 -20.14
C ILE A 436 -13.80 -15.26 -19.27
N GLY A 437 -14.99 -15.61 -19.77
CA GLY A 437 -15.91 -16.51 -19.11
C GLY A 437 -16.02 -17.88 -19.76
N TYR A 438 -16.55 -18.82 -19.00
CA TYR A 438 -17.04 -20.09 -19.54
C TYR A 438 -18.38 -20.46 -18.88
N TYR A 439 -19.20 -21.19 -19.63
CA TYR A 439 -20.43 -21.78 -19.14
C TYR A 439 -20.31 -23.30 -19.02
N HIS A 440 -20.67 -23.85 -17.85
CA HIS A 440 -20.86 -25.28 -17.57
C HIS A 440 -19.72 -26.18 -18.08
N VAL A 441 -18.93 -26.72 -17.15
CA VAL A 441 -17.91 -27.71 -17.50
C VAL A 441 -18.53 -29.10 -17.54
N LEU A 442 -18.34 -29.82 -18.64
CA LEU A 442 -18.79 -31.20 -18.79
C LEU A 442 -17.71 -32.16 -18.26
N ASN A 443 -18.12 -33.27 -17.65
CA ASN A 443 -17.23 -34.36 -17.21
C ASN A 443 -16.09 -33.95 -16.26
N HIS A 444 -16.37 -33.07 -15.29
CA HIS A 444 -15.39 -32.59 -14.32
C HIS A 444 -15.77 -32.96 -12.87
N GLN A 445 -14.78 -32.93 -11.97
CA GLN A 445 -14.95 -33.07 -10.52
C GLN A 445 -14.94 -31.70 -9.84
N LEU A 446 -15.62 -31.56 -8.70
CA LEU A 446 -15.63 -30.30 -7.93
C LEU A 446 -14.25 -29.92 -7.35
N THR A 447 -13.27 -30.82 -7.43
CA THR A 447 -11.86 -30.59 -7.09
C THR A 447 -11.01 -30.10 -8.26
N ASP A 448 -11.54 -30.15 -9.48
CA ASP A 448 -10.82 -29.67 -10.66
C ASP A 448 -10.67 -28.14 -10.61
N THR A 449 -9.68 -27.64 -11.34
CA THR A 449 -9.29 -26.25 -11.40
C THR A 449 -9.12 -25.78 -12.84
N PHE A 450 -9.49 -24.53 -13.08
CA PHE A 450 -9.41 -23.89 -14.38
C PHE A 450 -8.54 -22.65 -14.26
N ARG A 451 -7.61 -22.48 -15.19
CA ARG A 451 -6.67 -21.36 -15.24
C ARG A 451 -7.00 -20.49 -16.44
N ALA A 452 -7.21 -19.20 -16.21
CA ALA A 452 -7.39 -18.20 -17.25
C ALA A 452 -6.23 -17.21 -17.26
N GLU A 453 -5.83 -16.75 -18.45
CA GLU A 453 -4.88 -15.66 -18.62
C GLU A 453 -5.17 -14.88 -19.91
N TYR A 454 -5.06 -13.56 -19.85
CA TYR A 454 -5.11 -12.68 -21.01
C TYR A 454 -3.71 -12.29 -21.47
N PHE A 455 -3.51 -12.26 -22.79
CA PHE A 455 -2.28 -11.86 -23.43
C PHE A 455 -2.54 -10.71 -24.39
N ARG A 456 -1.84 -9.58 -24.17
CA ARG A 456 -1.78 -8.47 -25.12
C ARG A 456 -0.66 -8.71 -26.14
N ALA A 457 -0.86 -9.67 -27.02
CA ALA A 457 0.12 -10.08 -28.02
C ALA A 457 -0.57 -10.62 -29.28
N ASN A 458 0.15 -10.60 -30.41
CA ASN A 458 -0.36 -11.08 -31.70
C ASN A 458 -0.45 -12.62 -31.74
N PRO A 459 -1.66 -13.22 -31.75
CA PRO A 459 -1.81 -14.67 -31.82
C PRO A 459 -1.34 -15.26 -33.15
N GLN A 460 -1.35 -14.51 -34.25
CA GLN A 460 -0.83 -14.97 -35.54
C GLN A 460 0.69 -15.15 -35.50
N ALA A 461 1.39 -14.27 -34.77
CA ALA A 461 2.83 -14.39 -34.57
C ALA A 461 3.20 -15.55 -33.64
N VAL A 462 2.34 -15.88 -32.67
CA VAL A 462 2.59 -16.92 -31.66
C VAL A 462 2.17 -18.30 -32.15
N PHE A 463 1.04 -18.42 -32.83
CA PHE A 463 0.41 -19.70 -33.20
C PHE A 463 0.20 -19.87 -34.71
N GLY A 464 0.59 -18.88 -35.53
CA GLY A 464 0.39 -18.89 -36.97
C GLY A 464 -1.00 -18.43 -37.41
N SER A 465 -1.16 -18.27 -38.73
CA SER A 465 -2.39 -17.79 -39.38
C SER A 465 -3.06 -18.86 -40.24
N ASN A 466 -2.88 -20.14 -39.91
CA ASN A 466 -3.52 -21.23 -40.63
C ASN A 466 -4.96 -21.37 -40.15
N TYR A 467 -5.92 -21.32 -41.07
CA TYR A 467 -7.35 -21.40 -40.76
C TYR A 467 -7.92 -22.72 -41.26
N ASP A 468 -8.84 -23.30 -40.48
CA ASP A 468 -9.58 -24.46 -40.94
C ASP A 468 -10.64 -24.05 -41.97
N VAL A 469 -10.60 -24.69 -43.13
CA VAL A 469 -11.50 -24.44 -44.27
C VAL A 469 -12.67 -25.42 -44.31
N ALA A 470 -12.66 -26.47 -43.47
CA ALA A 470 -13.67 -27.53 -43.51
C ALA A 470 -14.69 -27.41 -42.36
N GLY A 471 -15.98 -27.29 -42.72
CA GLY A 471 -17.10 -27.66 -41.84
C GLY A 471 -17.60 -26.62 -40.83
N ASN A 472 -17.32 -25.32 -40.99
CA ASN A 472 -17.80 -24.27 -40.09
C ASN A 472 -18.82 -23.33 -40.78
N PRO A 473 -19.93 -22.90 -40.11
CA PRO A 473 -20.92 -21.99 -40.70
C PRO A 473 -20.38 -20.61 -41.09
N GLU A 474 -19.36 -20.08 -40.41
CA GLU A 474 -18.68 -18.82 -40.76
C GLU A 474 -17.18 -19.10 -40.97
N VAL A 475 -16.68 -18.87 -42.19
CA VAL A 475 -15.26 -19.07 -42.54
C VAL A 475 -14.42 -17.97 -41.88
N ILE A 476 -13.31 -18.35 -41.23
CA ILE A 476 -12.35 -17.37 -40.71
C ILE A 476 -11.67 -16.69 -41.88
N HIS A 477 -11.89 -15.38 -42.02
CA HIS A 477 -11.08 -14.55 -42.91
C HIS A 477 -9.76 -14.21 -42.24
N HIS A 478 -9.82 -13.77 -40.98
CA HIS A 478 -8.66 -13.49 -40.14
C HIS A 478 -9.02 -13.46 -38.65
N ILE A 479 -7.99 -13.47 -37.80
CA ILE A 479 -8.09 -13.39 -36.35
C ILE A 479 -7.46 -12.10 -35.83
N SER A 480 -7.69 -11.78 -34.55
CA SER A 480 -7.07 -10.64 -33.86
C SER A 480 -5.55 -10.63 -34.04
N ASN A 481 -4.98 -9.43 -34.07
CA ASN A 481 -3.53 -9.20 -34.08
C ASN A 481 -2.98 -8.70 -32.76
N VAL A 482 -3.84 -8.49 -31.77
CA VAL A 482 -3.44 -7.75 -30.58
C VAL A 482 -3.68 -8.51 -29.29
N GLU A 483 -4.47 -9.58 -29.34
CA GLU A 483 -4.79 -10.32 -28.13
C GLU A 483 -5.23 -11.76 -28.34
N TYR A 484 -5.04 -12.54 -27.28
CA TYR A 484 -5.61 -13.87 -27.11
C TYR A 484 -5.75 -14.19 -25.62
N TRP A 485 -6.53 -15.22 -25.32
CA TRP A 485 -6.72 -15.76 -23.99
C TRP A 485 -6.30 -17.22 -23.95
N SER A 486 -5.79 -17.64 -22.79
CA SER A 486 -5.63 -19.05 -22.47
C SER A 486 -6.66 -19.42 -21.41
N LEU A 487 -7.39 -20.51 -21.62
CA LEU A 487 -8.23 -21.15 -20.62
C LEU A 487 -7.93 -22.66 -20.60
N THR A 488 -7.23 -23.11 -19.56
CA THR A 488 -6.80 -24.50 -19.40
C THR A 488 -7.35 -25.11 -18.11
N SER A 489 -7.29 -26.43 -17.98
CA SER A 489 -7.69 -27.14 -16.77
C SER A 489 -6.64 -28.15 -16.34
N ASN A 490 -6.74 -28.63 -15.10
CA ASN A 490 -6.02 -29.82 -14.62
C ASN A 490 -6.88 -31.10 -14.69
N VAL A 491 -7.97 -31.11 -15.46
CA VAL A 491 -8.86 -32.27 -15.58
C VAL A 491 -8.04 -33.45 -16.09
N THR A 492 -7.99 -34.53 -15.32
CA THR A 492 -7.16 -35.72 -15.60
C THR A 492 -7.90 -36.79 -16.39
N SER A 493 -9.23 -36.72 -16.47
CA SER A 493 -10.07 -37.68 -17.20
C SER A 493 -10.73 -37.05 -18.43
N GLY A 494 -10.09 -37.17 -19.59
CA GLY A 494 -10.66 -36.75 -20.88
C GLY A 494 -10.37 -35.30 -21.28
N THR A 495 -11.11 -34.82 -22.28
CA THR A 495 -10.93 -33.46 -22.83
C THR A 495 -11.69 -32.46 -21.97
N PHE A 496 -11.08 -31.31 -21.67
CA PHE A 496 -11.76 -30.21 -20.99
C PHE A 496 -12.79 -29.57 -21.93
N LEU A 497 -14.06 -29.84 -21.66
CA LEU A 497 -15.20 -29.41 -22.47
C LEU A 497 -16.07 -28.41 -21.70
N VAL A 498 -16.45 -27.33 -22.37
CA VAL A 498 -17.39 -26.33 -21.88
C VAL A 498 -18.50 -26.09 -22.89
N ASN A 499 -19.66 -25.64 -22.42
CA ASN A 499 -20.78 -25.34 -23.30
C ASN A 499 -20.57 -24.07 -24.12
N SER A 500 -19.89 -23.06 -23.56
CA SER A 500 -19.52 -21.84 -24.26
C SER A 500 -18.32 -21.16 -23.61
N ILE A 501 -17.58 -20.39 -24.40
CA ILE A 501 -16.53 -19.47 -23.98
C ILE A 501 -16.99 -18.05 -24.28
N GLU A 502 -16.70 -17.14 -23.35
CA GLU A 502 -17.07 -15.73 -23.45
C GLU A 502 -15.87 -14.78 -23.31
N PRO A 503 -15.11 -14.55 -24.39
CA PRO A 503 -14.12 -13.48 -24.36
C PRO A 503 -14.80 -12.12 -24.40
N HIS A 504 -14.30 -11.19 -23.60
CA HIS A 504 -14.69 -9.79 -23.65
C HIS A 504 -14.06 -9.08 -24.85
N ILE A 505 -14.86 -8.24 -25.51
CA ILE A 505 -14.43 -7.29 -26.53
C ILE A 505 -14.36 -5.92 -25.87
N GLY A 506 -13.15 -5.48 -25.55
CA GLY A 506 -12.90 -4.14 -25.02
C GLY A 506 -12.56 -3.13 -26.12
N LEU A 507 -12.43 -1.85 -25.75
CA LEU A 507 -11.95 -0.81 -26.68
C LEU A 507 -10.57 -1.12 -27.28
N ASN A 508 -9.73 -1.81 -26.51
CA ASN A 508 -8.39 -2.22 -26.94
C ASN A 508 -8.41 -3.43 -27.89
N SER A 509 -9.54 -4.12 -28.04
CA SER A 509 -9.74 -5.19 -29.01
C SER A 509 -9.82 -4.68 -30.44
N PHE A 510 -10.08 -3.37 -30.62
CA PHE A 510 -10.23 -2.71 -31.92
C PHE A 510 -11.32 -3.31 -32.81
N CYS A 511 -12.31 -3.99 -32.22
CA CYS A 511 -13.45 -4.55 -32.93
C CYS A 511 -14.27 -3.42 -33.54
N GLN A 512 -14.42 -3.40 -34.86
CA GLN A 512 -15.21 -2.37 -35.56
C GLN A 512 -16.66 -2.79 -35.80
N ASP A 513 -16.91 -4.09 -35.88
CA ASP A 513 -18.22 -4.65 -36.18
C ASP A 513 -18.40 -5.99 -35.47
N ILE A 514 -19.04 -5.92 -34.31
CA ILE A 514 -19.32 -7.11 -33.51
C ILE A 514 -20.27 -8.09 -34.23
N SER A 515 -21.09 -7.62 -35.19
CA SER A 515 -22.08 -8.47 -35.88
C SER A 515 -21.45 -9.59 -36.70
N ASN A 516 -20.22 -9.38 -37.18
CA ASN A 516 -19.43 -10.35 -37.94
C ASN A 516 -18.24 -10.91 -37.13
N THR A 517 -18.12 -10.53 -35.86
CA THR A 517 -17.04 -11.01 -34.98
C THR A 517 -17.50 -12.28 -34.23
N PHE A 518 -16.60 -13.24 -34.06
CA PHE A 518 -16.84 -14.49 -33.34
C PHE A 518 -15.54 -14.99 -32.67
N THR A 519 -15.65 -16.03 -31.83
CA THR A 519 -14.51 -16.61 -31.12
C THR A 519 -13.83 -17.66 -31.98
N ALA A 520 -12.52 -17.55 -32.18
CA ALA A 520 -11.70 -18.61 -32.77
C ALA A 520 -10.88 -19.32 -31.69
N ARG A 521 -10.76 -20.65 -31.81
CA ARG A 521 -9.93 -21.50 -30.97
C ARG A 521 -8.78 -22.08 -31.77
N PHE A 522 -7.58 -22.08 -31.20
CA PHE A 522 -6.44 -22.77 -31.79
C PHE A 522 -6.48 -24.26 -31.46
N ASP A 523 -6.37 -25.11 -32.48
CA ASP A 523 -6.21 -26.56 -32.33
C ASP A 523 -4.73 -26.95 -32.50
N PRO A 524 -4.05 -27.37 -31.42
CA PRO A 524 -2.64 -27.73 -31.48
C PRO A 524 -2.38 -29.02 -32.27
N THR A 525 -3.39 -29.86 -32.49
CA THR A 525 -3.24 -31.13 -33.22
C THR A 525 -3.14 -30.89 -34.72
N THR A 526 -3.98 -29.98 -35.24
CA THR A 526 -4.01 -29.63 -36.66
C THR A 526 -3.19 -28.39 -36.99
N ASN A 527 -2.70 -27.67 -35.95
CA ASN A 527 -2.00 -26.39 -36.06
C ASN A 527 -2.81 -25.34 -36.86
N LYS A 528 -4.12 -25.28 -36.57
CA LYS A 528 -5.08 -24.41 -37.25
C LYS A 528 -6.01 -23.72 -36.25
N TRP A 529 -6.45 -22.53 -36.61
CA TRP A 529 -7.57 -21.86 -35.94
C TRP A 529 -8.90 -22.37 -36.49
N LYS A 530 -9.80 -22.71 -35.57
CA LYS A 530 -11.15 -23.18 -35.84
C LYS A 530 -12.14 -22.18 -35.26
N ASN A 531 -13.21 -21.88 -35.98
CA ASN A 531 -14.29 -21.08 -35.45
C ASN A 531 -15.04 -21.90 -34.37
N ALA A 532 -15.21 -21.31 -33.18
CA ALA A 532 -15.83 -21.96 -32.03
C ALA A 532 -17.38 -21.91 -32.07
N GLY A 533 -17.97 -21.48 -33.18
CA GLY A 533 -19.40 -21.20 -33.32
C GLY A 533 -19.84 -19.97 -32.51
N THR A 534 -21.04 -19.47 -32.78
CA THR A 534 -21.58 -18.29 -32.09
C THR A 534 -23.03 -18.55 -31.66
N ILE A 535 -23.28 -18.43 -30.36
CA ILE A 535 -24.62 -18.44 -29.77
C ILE A 535 -25.18 -17.01 -29.71
N ALA A 536 -24.38 -16.08 -29.20
CA ALA A 536 -24.80 -14.70 -28.99
C ALA A 536 -23.65 -13.70 -29.17
N ARG A 537 -24.03 -12.48 -29.55
CA ARG A 537 -23.15 -11.30 -29.66
C ARG A 537 -23.76 -10.20 -28.81
N ASN A 538 -23.32 -10.13 -27.55
CA ASN A 538 -23.87 -9.21 -26.56
C ASN A 538 -23.18 -7.86 -26.72
N VAL A 539 -23.85 -6.90 -27.36
CA VAL A 539 -23.30 -5.57 -27.64
C VAL A 539 -23.48 -4.64 -26.44
N GLU A 540 -22.39 -4.12 -25.91
CA GLU A 540 -22.41 -3.05 -24.91
C GLU A 540 -22.34 -1.67 -25.57
N SER A 541 -21.50 -1.54 -26.61
CA SER A 541 -21.39 -0.36 -27.45
C SER A 541 -21.26 -0.79 -28.90
N ALA A 542 -22.05 -0.19 -29.79
CA ALA A 542 -22.10 -0.57 -31.20
C ALA A 542 -20.96 0.06 -32.06
N GLY A 543 -20.11 0.91 -31.47
CA GLY A 543 -19.22 1.79 -32.24
C GLY A 543 -19.98 2.88 -33.00
N PRO A 544 -19.30 3.77 -33.76
CA PRO A 544 -17.86 3.88 -34.03
C PRO A 544 -17.05 4.64 -32.94
N PRO A 545 -15.69 4.54 -32.92
CA PRO A 545 -14.85 3.78 -33.86
C PRO A 545 -14.75 2.28 -33.54
N PHE A 546 -15.05 1.85 -32.32
CA PHE A 546 -14.96 0.46 -31.89
C PHE A 546 -16.22 0.02 -31.15
N ALA A 547 -16.68 -1.19 -31.44
CA ALA A 547 -17.71 -1.89 -30.70
C ALA A 547 -17.11 -2.60 -29.47
N THR A 548 -17.88 -2.68 -28.39
CA THR A 548 -17.52 -3.42 -27.17
C THR A 548 -18.65 -4.37 -26.77
N GLY A 549 -18.32 -5.40 -26.02
CA GLY A 549 -19.30 -6.39 -25.57
C GLY A 549 -18.70 -7.76 -25.28
N TYR A 550 -19.51 -8.81 -25.42
CA TYR A 550 -19.11 -10.20 -25.22
C TYR A 550 -19.57 -11.08 -26.38
N LEU A 551 -18.75 -12.07 -26.73
CA LEU A 551 -19.12 -13.11 -27.69
C LEU A 551 -19.39 -14.39 -26.92
N GLN A 552 -20.53 -15.03 -27.14
CA GLN A 552 -20.78 -16.35 -26.59
C GLN A 552 -20.55 -17.40 -27.67
N SER A 553 -19.50 -18.21 -27.53
CA SER A 553 -19.22 -19.28 -28.49
C SER A 553 -20.23 -20.43 -28.36
N GLN A 554 -20.32 -21.27 -29.39
CA GLN A 554 -20.90 -22.60 -29.23
C GLN A 554 -19.89 -23.53 -28.52
N TYR A 555 -20.35 -24.71 -28.07
CA TYR A 555 -19.57 -25.81 -27.50
C TYR A 555 -18.07 -25.71 -27.78
N ALA A 556 -17.26 -25.60 -26.72
CA ALA A 556 -15.84 -25.32 -26.85
C ALA A 556 -15.00 -26.25 -25.97
N GLU A 557 -13.88 -26.67 -26.51
CA GLU A 557 -12.79 -27.27 -25.73
C GLU A 557 -11.93 -26.14 -25.15
N GLY A 558 -11.41 -26.30 -23.94
CA GLY A 558 -10.39 -25.37 -23.44
C GLY A 558 -9.15 -25.30 -24.34
N GLY A 559 -8.34 -24.27 -24.14
CA GLY A 559 -7.14 -24.03 -24.94
C GLY A 559 -6.85 -22.54 -25.11
N ILE A 560 -6.49 -22.18 -26.33
CA ILE A 560 -6.17 -20.80 -26.72
C ILE A 560 -7.30 -20.24 -27.58
N PHE A 561 -7.74 -19.03 -27.26
CA PHE A 561 -8.85 -18.35 -27.90
C PHE A 561 -8.48 -16.94 -28.33
N THR A 562 -9.09 -16.46 -29.40
CA THR A 562 -8.98 -15.08 -29.85
C THR A 562 -10.26 -14.64 -30.56
N LEU A 563 -10.34 -13.36 -30.91
CA LEU A 563 -11.42 -12.81 -31.73
C LEU A 563 -11.12 -13.07 -33.22
N ALA A 564 -12.16 -13.28 -34.02
CA ALA A 564 -12.07 -13.53 -35.45
C ALA A 564 -13.25 -12.91 -36.20
N THR A 565 -13.10 -12.72 -37.51
CA THR A 565 -14.18 -12.24 -38.38
C THR A 565 -14.22 -13.00 -39.70
N SER A 566 -15.40 -13.05 -40.30
CA SER A 566 -15.69 -13.68 -41.59
C SER A 566 -15.70 -12.69 -42.76
N SER A 567 -15.64 -11.38 -42.49
CA SER A 567 -15.72 -10.35 -43.51
C SER A 567 -14.42 -9.55 -43.64
N ILE A 568 -14.14 -9.13 -44.89
CA ILE A 568 -13.07 -8.18 -45.18
C ILE A 568 -13.51 -6.72 -44.99
N ASN A 569 -14.83 -6.42 -44.98
CA ASN A 569 -15.42 -5.06 -44.94
C ASN A 569 -16.61 -4.94 -43.95
N ASN A 570 -16.77 -3.79 -43.30
CA ASN A 570 -17.88 -3.48 -42.40
C ASN A 570 -19.09 -2.96 -43.17
N ILE A 571 -20.22 -2.74 -42.48
CA ILE A 571 -21.45 -2.22 -43.08
C ILE A 571 -21.30 -0.84 -43.75
N LEU A 572 -20.19 -0.14 -43.50
CA LEU A 572 -19.83 1.15 -44.10
C LEU A 572 -18.84 1.00 -45.28
N GLY A 573 -18.55 -0.21 -45.74
CA GLY A 573 -17.61 -0.47 -46.84
C GLY A 573 -16.14 -0.20 -46.48
N VAL A 574 -15.84 -0.05 -45.18
CA VAL A 574 -14.48 0.10 -44.65
C VAL A 574 -13.95 -1.29 -44.33
N SER A 575 -12.71 -1.60 -44.69
CA SER A 575 -12.12 -2.91 -44.38
C SER A 575 -12.28 -3.24 -42.88
N GLN A 576 -12.90 -4.38 -42.55
CA GLN A 576 -13.09 -4.84 -41.17
C GLN A 576 -11.72 -5.01 -40.54
N SER A 577 -11.42 -4.15 -39.59
CA SER A 577 -10.25 -4.33 -38.77
C SER A 577 -10.50 -5.46 -37.78
N THR A 578 -10.09 -6.67 -38.15
CA THR A 578 -9.03 -7.28 -37.34
C THR A 578 -7.64 -7.13 -38.01
N LEU A 579 -7.45 -6.15 -38.93
CA LEU A 579 -6.15 -5.57 -39.38
C LEU A 579 -6.36 -4.29 -40.26
N PRO A 580 -5.41 -3.31 -40.39
CA PRO A 580 -3.96 -3.50 -40.58
C PRO A 580 -3.06 -2.75 -39.59
N ILE A 581 -1.83 -3.27 -39.44
CA ILE A 581 -0.81 -2.93 -38.43
C ILE A 581 -0.29 -1.47 -38.61
N HIS A 582 0.46 -0.94 -37.63
CA HIS A 582 1.92 -0.70 -37.80
C HIS A 582 2.51 0.43 -36.92
N LEU A 583 1.90 0.92 -35.83
CA LEU A 583 2.61 1.94 -35.00
C LEU A 583 2.28 1.90 -33.50
N ILE A 584 3.27 1.53 -32.68
CA ILE A 584 3.25 1.64 -31.21
C ILE A 584 3.75 3.03 -30.80
N THR A 585 4.92 3.44 -31.30
CA THR A 585 5.56 4.71 -30.94
C THR A 585 6.13 5.39 -32.18
N PHE A 586 6.21 6.72 -32.12
CA PHE A 586 6.90 7.56 -33.11
C PHE A 586 7.38 8.82 -32.40
N ASP A 587 8.64 9.18 -32.53
CA ASP A 587 9.19 10.42 -31.97
C ASP A 587 10.31 11.00 -32.85
N ALA A 588 10.61 12.28 -32.64
CA ALA A 588 11.76 12.95 -33.25
C ALA A 588 12.49 13.78 -32.19
N THR A 589 13.80 13.57 -32.05
CA THR A 589 14.63 14.21 -31.03
C THR A 589 15.84 14.91 -31.67
N LYS A 590 16.17 16.10 -31.19
CA LYS A 590 17.39 16.81 -31.61
C LYS A 590 18.62 16.08 -31.08
N ILE A 591 19.59 15.80 -31.95
CA ILE A 591 20.92 15.31 -31.54
C ILE A 591 21.85 16.52 -31.31
N ASN A 592 21.95 17.40 -32.31
CA ASN A 592 22.77 18.61 -32.29
C ASN A 592 22.14 19.67 -33.21
N SER A 593 22.81 20.81 -33.46
CA SER A 593 22.27 21.89 -34.31
C SER A 593 22.06 21.51 -35.77
N SER A 594 22.71 20.46 -36.27
CA SER A 594 22.60 20.00 -37.66
C SER A 594 21.88 18.67 -37.83
N SER A 595 21.57 17.94 -36.75
CA SER A 595 21.00 16.60 -36.84
C SER A 595 19.85 16.31 -35.86
N ALA A 596 18.87 15.53 -36.31
CA ALA A 596 17.77 15.00 -35.49
C ALA A 596 17.56 13.49 -35.75
N LEU A 597 17.24 12.75 -34.70
CA LEU A 597 16.86 11.34 -34.77
C LEU A 597 15.34 11.22 -34.88
N VAL A 598 14.86 10.54 -35.90
CA VAL A 598 13.47 10.14 -36.06
C VAL A 598 13.40 8.64 -35.78
N ASN A 599 12.54 8.20 -34.86
CA ASN A 599 12.38 6.78 -34.55
C ASN A 599 10.92 6.37 -34.43
N TRP A 600 10.64 5.12 -34.79
CA TRP A 600 9.32 4.51 -34.63
C TRP A 600 9.41 3.03 -34.32
N GLN A 601 8.31 2.54 -33.73
CA GLN A 601 8.12 1.13 -33.44
C GLN A 601 6.80 0.67 -34.06
N LEU A 602 6.84 -0.44 -34.78
CA LEU A 602 5.66 -1.09 -35.35
C LEU A 602 5.00 -2.02 -34.31
N ALA A 603 3.69 -2.24 -34.45
CA ALA A 603 2.97 -3.18 -33.57
C ALA A 603 3.32 -4.65 -33.88
N ASP A 604 3.57 -4.96 -35.15
CA ASP A 604 4.00 -6.28 -35.60
C ASP A 604 5.38 -6.21 -36.26
N LEU A 605 5.94 -7.40 -36.53
CA LEU A 605 7.15 -7.55 -37.32
C LEU A 605 6.89 -7.12 -38.77
N SER A 606 7.78 -6.28 -39.30
CA SER A 606 7.77 -5.86 -40.69
C SER A 606 8.22 -6.95 -41.64
N SER A 607 7.89 -6.77 -42.91
CA SER A 607 8.41 -7.55 -44.03
C SER A 607 9.24 -6.67 -44.98
N ALA A 608 10.08 -7.30 -45.80
CA ALA A 608 10.83 -6.63 -46.87
C ALA A 608 9.96 -5.93 -47.93
N ALA A 609 8.66 -6.23 -47.97
CA ALA A 609 7.68 -5.62 -48.88
C ALA A 609 7.17 -4.25 -48.37
N GLU A 610 7.42 -3.89 -47.11
CA GLU A 610 7.01 -2.60 -46.55
C GLU A 610 7.99 -1.49 -46.92
N LYS A 611 7.48 -0.26 -47.01
CA LYS A 611 8.27 0.94 -47.31
C LYS A 611 7.96 2.06 -46.33
N PHE A 612 9.00 2.66 -45.76
CA PHE A 612 8.91 3.79 -44.85
C PHE A 612 9.57 5.01 -45.45
N GLU A 613 8.77 6.02 -45.79
CA GLU A 613 9.25 7.30 -46.30
C GLU A 613 9.21 8.33 -45.17
N VAL A 614 10.39 8.68 -44.65
CA VAL A 614 10.55 9.70 -43.61
C VAL A 614 10.40 11.06 -44.27
N GLN A 615 9.47 11.87 -43.77
CA GLN A 615 9.15 13.17 -44.33
C GLN A 615 9.39 14.28 -43.31
N ARG A 616 9.92 15.40 -43.78
CA ARG A 616 10.12 16.63 -43.00
C ARG A 616 9.37 17.79 -43.62
N SER A 617 8.88 18.69 -42.79
CA SER A 617 8.31 19.98 -43.19
C SER A 617 8.79 21.10 -42.27
N GLY A 618 8.68 22.35 -42.74
CA GLY A 618 8.77 23.54 -41.89
C GLY A 618 7.41 23.90 -41.29
N ASN A 619 7.20 25.19 -41.02
CA ASN A 619 5.91 25.70 -40.50
C ASN A 619 4.76 25.64 -41.51
N ASP A 620 5.05 25.52 -42.81
CA ASP A 620 4.06 25.50 -43.89
C ASP A 620 3.37 24.13 -44.07
N ARG A 621 3.82 23.09 -43.34
CA ARG A 621 3.29 21.71 -43.39
C ARG A 621 3.37 21.07 -44.78
N ASN A 622 4.18 21.61 -45.69
CA ASN A 622 4.55 20.96 -46.93
C ASN A 622 5.63 19.90 -46.63
N PHE A 623 5.21 18.64 -46.54
CA PHE A 623 6.09 17.52 -46.22
C PHE A 623 6.86 17.05 -47.45
N VAL A 624 8.19 17.05 -47.37
CA VAL A 624 9.10 16.48 -48.37
C VAL A 624 9.73 15.21 -47.81
N THR A 625 9.87 14.18 -48.64
CA THR A 625 10.58 12.94 -48.26
C THR A 625 12.08 13.22 -48.15
N ILE A 626 12.65 12.99 -46.97
CA ILE A 626 14.08 13.16 -46.68
C ILE A 626 14.82 11.83 -46.61
N GLY A 627 14.10 10.73 -46.37
CA GLY A 627 14.67 9.39 -46.30
C GLY A 627 13.67 8.33 -46.71
N THR A 628 14.15 7.20 -47.20
CA THR A 628 13.34 6.02 -47.47
C THR A 628 14.05 4.80 -46.91
N LEU A 629 13.35 4.01 -46.11
CA LEU A 629 13.80 2.73 -45.60
C LEU A 629 12.88 1.64 -46.16
N SER A 630 13.46 0.53 -46.59
CA SER A 630 12.69 -0.70 -46.78
C SER A 630 12.44 -1.34 -45.42
N GLY A 631 11.30 -2.01 -45.28
CA GLY A 631 11.09 -2.94 -44.18
C GLY A 631 12.16 -4.02 -44.18
N LYS A 632 12.47 -4.52 -42.99
CA LYS A 632 13.37 -5.65 -42.76
C LYS A 632 12.53 -6.79 -42.21
N ASP A 633 12.70 -7.98 -42.76
CA ASP A 633 11.98 -9.15 -42.28
C ASP A 633 12.27 -9.36 -40.79
N ASN A 634 11.20 -9.53 -40.00
CA ASN A 634 11.27 -9.77 -38.57
C ASN A 634 11.87 -8.64 -37.73
N ASP A 635 11.91 -7.41 -38.24
CA ASP A 635 12.21 -6.21 -37.45
C ASP A 635 10.92 -5.49 -37.02
N ARG A 636 10.98 -4.61 -36.03
CA ARG A 636 9.86 -3.72 -35.66
C ARG A 636 10.33 -2.36 -35.17
N PHE A 637 11.64 -2.15 -35.08
CA PHE A 637 12.23 -0.92 -34.59
C PHE A 637 12.97 -0.24 -35.73
N TYR A 638 12.67 1.03 -35.92
CA TYR A 638 13.20 1.79 -37.04
C TYR A 638 13.66 3.15 -36.55
N ASP A 639 14.78 3.58 -37.10
CA ASP A 639 15.28 4.92 -36.94
C ASP A 639 15.81 5.48 -38.26
N TYR A 640 15.87 6.81 -38.30
CA TYR A 640 16.45 7.58 -39.37
C TYR A 640 17.03 8.86 -38.80
N THR A 641 18.28 9.15 -39.12
CA THR A 641 18.91 10.42 -38.73
C THR A 641 18.81 11.42 -39.88
N ASP A 642 18.07 12.49 -39.64
CA ASP A 642 18.10 13.69 -40.48
C ASP A 642 19.39 14.46 -40.18
N ASN A 643 20.33 14.50 -41.13
CA ASN A 643 21.61 15.22 -41.01
C ASN A 643 21.59 16.63 -41.59
N GLU A 644 20.42 17.12 -42.00
CA GLU A 644 20.24 18.47 -42.50
C GLU A 644 19.18 19.24 -41.71
N LEU A 645 19.15 19.09 -40.38
CA LEU A 645 18.19 19.76 -39.51
C LEU A 645 18.23 21.28 -39.77
N LYS A 646 17.09 21.86 -40.15
CA LYS A 646 17.02 23.29 -40.51
C LYS A 646 16.83 24.14 -39.25
N THR A 647 17.27 25.40 -39.27
CA THR A 647 16.93 26.38 -38.24
C THR A 647 15.41 26.64 -38.26
N GLY A 648 14.77 26.70 -37.08
CA GLY A 648 13.33 26.86 -36.94
C GLY A 648 12.59 25.60 -36.48
N VAL A 649 11.31 25.48 -36.83
CA VAL A 649 10.48 24.31 -36.52
C VAL A 649 10.64 23.27 -37.63
N ASN A 650 10.99 22.05 -37.25
CA ASN A 650 11.07 20.90 -38.14
C ASN A 650 9.99 19.90 -37.73
N LEU A 651 9.04 19.64 -38.62
CA LEU A 651 7.95 18.69 -38.40
C LEU A 651 8.27 17.38 -39.11
N TYR A 652 8.19 16.26 -38.40
CA TYR A 652 8.47 14.92 -38.92
C TYR A 652 7.22 14.06 -38.91
N ARG A 653 7.07 13.25 -39.95
CA ARG A 653 6.15 12.11 -40.01
C ARG A 653 6.75 11.01 -40.88
N VAL A 654 6.29 9.78 -40.73
CA VAL A 654 6.62 8.69 -41.66
C VAL A 654 5.39 8.33 -42.46
N ARG A 655 5.53 8.27 -43.78
CA ARG A 655 4.56 7.67 -44.70
C ARG A 655 4.93 6.20 -44.84
N MET A 656 4.09 5.34 -44.31
CA MET A 656 4.30 3.89 -44.30
C MET A 656 3.44 3.29 -45.41
N THR A 657 4.04 2.50 -46.29
CA THR A 657 3.33 1.72 -47.31
C THR A 657 3.49 0.26 -46.94
N ASP A 658 2.38 -0.44 -46.69
CA ASP A 658 2.41 -1.85 -46.35
C ASP A 658 2.59 -2.77 -47.56
N LYS A 659 2.70 -4.07 -47.32
CA LYS A 659 2.86 -5.10 -48.36
C LYS A 659 1.73 -5.14 -49.40
N ASP A 660 0.57 -4.62 -49.04
CA ASP A 660 -0.64 -4.59 -49.88
C ASP A 660 -0.78 -3.23 -50.59
N GLY A 661 0.22 -2.35 -50.46
CA GLY A 661 0.28 -1.04 -51.11
C GLY A 661 -0.53 0.05 -50.38
N LYS A 662 -1.08 -0.23 -49.20
CA LYS A 662 -1.88 0.74 -48.43
C LYS A 662 -0.94 1.70 -47.70
N ILE A 663 -1.32 2.97 -47.75
CA ILE A 663 -0.54 4.07 -47.18
C ILE A 663 -1.13 4.52 -45.85
N THR A 664 -0.32 4.56 -44.81
CA THR A 664 -0.63 5.16 -43.51
C THR A 664 0.42 6.21 -43.13
N TYR A 665 0.06 7.13 -42.24
CA TYR A 665 0.97 8.15 -41.74
C TYR A 665 1.06 8.08 -40.22
N THR A 666 2.24 8.32 -39.68
CA THR A 666 2.41 8.52 -38.23
C THR A 666 1.76 9.83 -37.78
N ARG A 667 1.64 10.02 -36.46
CA ARG A 667 1.47 11.36 -35.89
C ARG A 667 2.64 12.28 -36.29
N ILE A 668 2.47 13.59 -36.13
CA ILE A 668 3.55 14.56 -36.38
C ILE A 668 4.34 14.78 -35.08
N ALA A 669 5.67 14.65 -35.16
CA ALA A 669 6.61 15.04 -34.11
C ALA A 669 7.32 16.32 -34.52
N ALA A 670 7.70 17.18 -33.58
CA ALA A 670 8.39 18.43 -33.90
C ALA A 670 9.73 18.53 -33.19
N VAL A 671 10.71 19.09 -33.89
CA VAL A 671 12.01 19.48 -33.35
C VAL A 671 12.18 20.98 -33.60
N ILE A 672 12.32 21.75 -32.52
CA ILE A 672 12.58 23.18 -32.59
C ILE A 672 14.09 23.39 -32.50
N ASN A 673 14.69 23.96 -33.54
CA ASN A 673 16.14 24.09 -33.67
C ASN A 673 16.58 25.56 -33.75
N GLU A 674 17.50 25.96 -32.88
CA GLU A 674 18.17 27.28 -32.88
C GLU A 674 17.23 28.50 -32.80
N VAL A 675 15.97 28.27 -32.45
CA VAL A 675 14.99 29.31 -32.13
C VAL A 675 14.36 28.98 -30.79
N LYS A 676 14.08 30.01 -30.00
CA LYS A 676 13.31 29.85 -28.77
C LYS A 676 11.84 29.64 -29.09
N GLY A 677 11.16 28.77 -28.35
CA GLY A 677 9.71 28.65 -28.42
C GLY A 677 9.20 27.28 -28.04
N PHE A 678 7.89 27.10 -28.19
CA PHE A 678 7.22 25.81 -28.10
C PHE A 678 6.14 25.72 -29.18
N LEU A 679 5.69 24.51 -29.46
CA LEU A 679 4.63 24.23 -30.41
C LEU A 679 3.76 23.09 -29.88
N VAL A 680 2.44 23.30 -29.88
CA VAL A 680 1.47 22.21 -29.71
C VAL A 680 1.39 21.45 -31.02
N THR A 681 1.83 20.19 -31.02
CA THR A 681 1.93 19.38 -32.24
C THR A 681 0.68 18.56 -32.48
N SER A 682 0.04 18.06 -31.42
CA SER A 682 -1.19 17.27 -31.53
C SER A 682 -2.01 17.27 -30.24
N LEU A 683 -3.30 16.99 -30.39
CA LEU A 683 -4.26 16.73 -29.31
C LEU A 683 -5.05 15.47 -29.69
N MET A 684 -5.06 14.46 -28.82
CA MET A 684 -5.60 13.13 -29.15
C MET A 684 -6.44 12.56 -27.99
N PRO A 685 -7.70 12.16 -28.21
CA PRO A 685 -8.48 12.33 -29.45
C PRO A 685 -8.87 13.81 -29.66
N THR A 686 -9.18 14.21 -30.90
CA THR A 686 -9.72 15.55 -31.25
C THR A 686 -11.24 15.64 -31.09
N ILE A 687 -11.91 14.48 -30.98
CA ILE A 687 -13.29 14.36 -30.47
C ILE A 687 -13.17 13.75 -29.08
N VAL A 688 -13.38 14.59 -28.07
CA VAL A 688 -13.11 14.29 -26.67
C VAL A 688 -14.40 13.97 -25.94
N THR A 689 -14.42 12.92 -25.12
CA THR A 689 -15.54 12.59 -24.22
C THR A 689 -15.21 12.91 -22.77
N GLN A 690 -14.07 12.44 -22.26
CA GLN A 690 -13.65 12.67 -20.87
C GLN A 690 -12.27 13.31 -20.75
N SER A 691 -11.29 12.88 -21.54
CA SER A 691 -9.92 13.36 -21.46
C SER A 691 -9.24 13.37 -22.84
N THR A 692 -8.18 14.16 -22.95
CA THR A 692 -7.35 14.22 -24.16
C THR A 692 -5.88 14.39 -23.78
N ARG A 693 -5.00 13.89 -24.64
CA ARG A 693 -3.56 14.02 -24.52
C ARG A 693 -3.04 15.09 -25.46
N LEU A 694 -2.41 16.12 -24.90
CA LEU A 694 -1.71 17.17 -25.62
C LEU A 694 -0.23 16.81 -25.76
N VAL A 695 0.33 16.99 -26.95
CA VAL A 695 1.77 16.85 -27.20
C VAL A 695 2.35 18.23 -27.49
N VAL A 696 3.36 18.62 -26.72
CA VAL A 696 4.02 19.93 -26.82
C VAL A 696 5.51 19.74 -27.06
N ALA A 697 6.02 20.28 -28.16
CA ALA A 697 7.45 20.37 -28.43
C ALA A 697 7.99 21.69 -27.88
N SER A 698 9.13 21.69 -27.20
CA SER A 698 9.77 22.90 -26.66
C SER A 698 11.24 22.96 -27.01
N SER A 699 11.77 24.16 -27.24
CA SER A 699 13.23 24.38 -27.41
C SER A 699 13.98 24.23 -26.09
N ASP A 700 13.36 24.62 -24.97
CA ASP A 700 13.97 24.71 -23.65
C ASP A 700 12.97 24.35 -22.54
N LYS A 701 13.45 24.21 -21.30
CA LYS A 701 12.57 24.10 -20.13
C LYS A 701 11.84 25.42 -19.90
N GLN A 702 10.51 25.41 -19.93
CA GLN A 702 9.69 26.61 -19.71
C GLN A 702 8.34 26.27 -19.07
N ARG A 703 7.67 27.27 -18.50
CA ARG A 703 6.29 27.14 -18.03
C ARG A 703 5.33 27.59 -19.13
N ILE A 704 4.25 26.83 -19.33
CA ILE A 704 3.15 27.19 -20.21
C ILE A 704 1.81 27.14 -19.45
N ASP A 705 0.90 28.04 -19.82
CA ASP A 705 -0.50 28.00 -19.43
C ASP A 705 -1.32 27.43 -20.58
N ILE A 706 -2.05 26.34 -20.30
CA ILE A 706 -3.05 25.77 -21.19
C ILE A 706 -4.39 26.41 -20.85
N ILE A 707 -4.99 27.08 -21.83
CA ILE A 707 -6.27 27.77 -21.74
C ILE A 707 -7.22 27.13 -22.75
N VAL A 708 -8.34 26.59 -22.29
CA VAL A 708 -9.42 26.13 -23.16
C VAL A 708 -10.51 27.18 -23.19
N THR A 709 -10.89 27.61 -24.38
CA THR A 709 -12.00 28.53 -24.61
C THR A 709 -13.09 27.87 -25.45
N ASP A 710 -14.34 28.27 -25.26
CA ASP A 710 -15.39 27.95 -26.21
C ASP A 710 -15.29 28.82 -27.49
N MET A 711 -16.22 28.64 -28.42
CA MET A 711 -16.25 29.39 -29.69
C MET A 711 -16.63 30.87 -29.52
N GLN A 712 -17.16 31.28 -28.37
CA GLN A 712 -17.39 32.69 -28.01
C GLN A 712 -16.19 33.33 -27.31
N GLY A 713 -15.09 32.57 -27.12
CA GLY A 713 -13.87 33.03 -26.46
C GLY A 713 -13.95 33.03 -24.93
N ARG A 714 -15.01 32.46 -24.32
CA ARG A 714 -15.11 32.34 -22.86
C ARG A 714 -14.12 31.28 -22.38
N VAL A 715 -13.36 31.58 -21.34
CA VAL A 715 -12.39 30.64 -20.74
C VAL A 715 -13.14 29.60 -19.92
N MET A 716 -12.94 28.33 -20.27
CA MET A 716 -13.63 27.19 -19.66
C MET A 716 -12.68 26.35 -18.79
N LEU A 717 -11.41 26.31 -19.15
CA LEU A 717 -10.35 25.66 -18.38
C LEU A 717 -9.06 26.48 -18.47
N ARG A 718 -8.33 26.58 -17.36
CA ARG A 718 -6.95 27.09 -17.34
C ARG A 718 -6.10 26.26 -16.41
N ARG A 719 -4.93 25.80 -16.88
CA ARG A 719 -3.96 24.99 -16.11
C ARG A 719 -2.53 25.33 -16.51
N SER A 720 -1.63 25.41 -15.56
CA SER A 720 -0.20 25.64 -15.83
C SER A 720 0.58 24.33 -15.81
N PHE A 721 1.55 24.19 -16.71
CA PHE A 721 2.47 23.05 -16.77
C PHE A 721 3.91 23.53 -16.95
N SER A 722 4.85 22.81 -16.34
CA SER A 722 6.27 22.95 -16.66
C SER A 722 6.62 21.92 -17.73
N ILE A 723 7.13 22.38 -18.88
CA ILE A 723 7.58 21.54 -19.99
C ILE A 723 9.10 21.59 -20.09
N VAL A 724 9.71 20.52 -20.60
CA VAL A 724 11.16 20.40 -20.82
C VAL A 724 11.49 20.54 -22.31
N ALA A 725 12.77 20.71 -22.64
CA ALA A 725 13.22 20.66 -24.03
C ALA A 725 12.85 19.30 -24.67
N GLY A 726 12.36 19.32 -25.92
CA GLY A 726 11.82 18.14 -26.61
C GLY A 726 10.30 18.00 -26.50
N ASN A 727 9.78 16.79 -26.74
CA ASN A 727 8.35 16.50 -26.72
C ASN A 727 7.88 16.13 -25.31
N THR A 728 6.87 16.82 -24.81
CA THR A 728 6.20 16.55 -23.53
C THR A 728 4.75 16.14 -23.79
N ASN A 729 4.30 15.06 -23.16
CA ASN A 729 2.90 14.63 -23.17
C ASN A 729 2.19 15.18 -21.92
N ILE A 730 1.02 15.81 -22.11
CA ILE A 730 0.21 16.38 -21.03
C ILE A 730 -1.21 15.81 -21.14
N ASP A 731 -1.65 15.09 -20.11
CA ASP A 731 -3.00 14.57 -20.02
C ASP A 731 -3.95 15.61 -19.39
N LEU A 732 -5.07 15.88 -20.05
CA LEU A 732 -6.04 16.89 -19.67
C LEU A 732 -7.43 16.26 -19.51
N SER A 733 -8.05 16.45 -18.35
CA SER A 733 -9.47 16.14 -18.15
C SER A 733 -10.35 17.25 -18.73
N MET A 734 -11.33 16.84 -19.53
CA MET A 734 -12.34 17.66 -20.19
C MET A 734 -13.76 17.35 -19.68
N GLU A 735 -13.89 16.56 -18.60
CA GLU A 735 -15.14 16.05 -18.07
C GLU A 735 -16.15 17.16 -17.70
N LYS A 736 -15.64 18.31 -17.25
CA LYS A 736 -16.47 19.47 -16.86
C LYS A 736 -16.90 20.35 -18.03
N LEU A 737 -16.42 20.08 -19.25
CA LEU A 737 -16.83 20.80 -20.45
C LEU A 737 -18.13 20.22 -21.00
N GLN A 738 -19.07 21.09 -21.35
CA GLN A 738 -20.29 20.71 -22.05
C GLN A 738 -19.98 20.32 -23.50
N SER A 739 -20.84 19.54 -24.15
CA SER A 739 -20.68 19.19 -25.55
C SER A 739 -20.65 20.45 -26.44
N GLY A 740 -19.67 20.54 -27.34
CA GLY A 740 -19.45 21.75 -28.15
C GLY A 740 -18.04 21.82 -28.75
N ALA A 741 -17.79 22.83 -29.57
CA ALA A 741 -16.47 23.10 -30.13
C ALA A 741 -15.64 24.01 -29.21
N TYR A 742 -14.35 23.70 -29.07
CA TYR A 742 -13.43 24.41 -28.19
C TYR A 742 -12.10 24.68 -28.89
N ALA A 743 -11.41 25.73 -28.45
CA ALA A 743 -10.02 26.00 -28.78
C ALA A 743 -9.15 25.85 -27.53
N LEU A 744 -8.09 25.06 -27.62
CA LEU A 744 -7.05 24.97 -26.60
C LEU A 744 -5.86 25.80 -27.07
N THR A 745 -5.49 26.80 -26.28
CA THR A 745 -4.34 27.67 -26.50
C THR A 745 -3.35 27.46 -25.37
N ALA A 746 -2.14 27.02 -25.71
CA ALA A 746 -1.01 27.05 -24.81
C ALA A 746 -0.29 28.40 -24.95
N VAL A 747 0.10 29.01 -23.83
CA VAL A 747 0.73 30.34 -23.75
C VAL A 747 1.97 30.25 -22.86
N SER A 748 3.15 30.68 -23.33
CA SER A 748 4.35 30.78 -22.47
C SER A 748 4.37 32.06 -21.65
N GLU A 749 5.27 32.14 -20.65
CA GLU A 749 5.52 33.37 -19.88
C GLU A 749 5.97 34.55 -20.76
N GLU A 750 6.63 34.27 -21.89
CA GLU A 750 7.04 35.27 -22.89
C GLU A 750 5.88 35.69 -23.83
N GLY A 751 4.66 35.18 -23.61
CA GLY A 751 3.46 35.52 -24.40
C GLY A 751 3.35 34.80 -25.75
N ARG A 752 4.20 33.82 -26.04
CA ARG A 752 4.07 33.01 -27.26
C ARG A 752 2.88 32.07 -27.14
N MET A 753 2.10 31.93 -28.21
CA MET A 753 0.88 31.14 -28.21
C MET A 753 0.91 30.04 -29.27
N SER A 754 0.33 28.88 -28.93
CA SER A 754 0.06 27.80 -29.87
C SER A 754 -1.34 27.25 -29.63
N THR A 755 -2.18 27.23 -30.67
CA THR A 755 -3.61 26.87 -30.56
C THR A 755 -3.96 25.64 -31.38
N ILE A 756 -4.78 24.76 -30.81
CA ILE A 756 -5.41 23.62 -31.48
C ILE A 756 -6.91 23.58 -31.15
N ARG A 757 -7.74 23.11 -32.08
CA ARG A 757 -9.20 23.01 -31.90
C ARG A 757 -9.63 21.56 -31.68
N PHE A 758 -10.68 21.36 -30.90
CA PHE A 758 -11.27 20.05 -30.63
C PHE A 758 -12.79 20.14 -30.41
N ILE A 759 -13.47 19.01 -30.48
CA ILE A 759 -14.91 18.88 -30.21
C ILE A 759 -15.08 18.07 -28.92
N LYS A 760 -15.88 18.56 -27.97
CA LYS A 760 -16.36 17.80 -26.82
C LYS A 760 -17.71 17.16 -27.17
N GLN A 761 -17.86 15.87 -26.96
CA GLN A 761 -19.13 15.14 -27.06
C GLN A 761 -19.67 14.78 -25.69
#